data_AF-A0A182YBK2-F1
#
_entry.id   AF-A0A182YBK2-F1
#
_cell.length_a   1.000
_cell.length_b   1.000
_cell.length_c   1.000
_cell.angle_alpha   90.00
_cell.angle_beta   90.00
_cell.angle_gamma   90.00
#
_symmetry.space_group_name_H-M   'P 1'
#
loop_
_entity.id
_entity.type
_entity.pdbx_description
1 polymer ?
#
loop_
_entity_poly.entity_id
_entity_poly.type
_entity_poly.pdbx_seq_one_letter_code
_entity_poly.pdbx_strand_id
1 'polypeptide(L)'
;MKAAVVAGLLLLSIASINAATDRVVCYFGSWATYRIGNGKYDVENINPNLCTHIIYTFVGLDTKGNVKILDSWLDISLGGYSRFVQLKQRNPNVKLLVAIGGWNEGSASYSTMANSDLLRAVFVESAVAFVKRYGFDGFDVDWEYPTLRGGLPEDRVGFIKLLRDLRARFDQEGLLLSIATAATADYLQSAYDVPEINKYVHFVNLMAYDLHAYWDAQTGANAPMYPNSWETGFTTKMLNVDACVKAWLGAGLSPSKLNLGVPVYGHSFKLASTADTRIGAPTVGPGDAGPYTLEPGTLSYLEVCEKLAAGGYTQAFSNEQKVPYAFRGNQWISYDNTYSIALKVQYAKQLNLGGVMVWSIESDDAKGICGEGQNPITSAVYKEVFGTGGATQGPTQTPAVTTTTTTARPATTTTTTAYRTTTTTTTARPNQKLVCPSSGYLRDPNNCAQFYQCYPGLPVQSTWLLKCPTNLYFDPKTNNCTYIFNTDYKVFCFFDNQATYRVGEGKVTIEDINSNLCTHIVYTSISLTAAGKTQLLDSFTDVTNGGFTRFKSICERNPGVKCMIGLTSGLSGSKIFTTMMNSAQLRSTAVSSIMSLLIQQYKFDGLDVFWQYPVLKGGNPEDRYNFVYFIAELSANMRMYGLVLSISVAPTNDFFMSSYDVPNLMKSVDYFNIMAFDLHSYWDGKTGHQSALYSSGKETTLYETQLNVDSIVSGWIAEGVPPSKLILGITASANVMKLYYTNETGIGARTAGRANEGPYTTTEGLMSYPELCVERAKAGWETVLDGIQQAYYAHNKRIWATFEQDRTIKLKGSYVITRGLAGMALFSMENDDVKNMCGLGNYPLLTAVNTGLNRRIPTDGQTTTTTTKATTTTTKATTTTTKAATTTTKATTTTTKPTTTTTKPTTTTTKPTTTTTAKPSKLPTVCPRNGYVRDPNNCSVYYRCIPNGTFFTSWKYSCMNGLYFNLVTSTCDYPNRVDC
;
A
#
# COMPACT_ATOMS: atom_id res chain seq x y z
N MET A 1 61.82 7.77 53.63
CA MET A 1 61.44 8.17 52.25
C MET A 1 59.92 8.09 52.09
N LYS A 2 59.18 9.19 52.30
CA LYS A 2 57.70 9.21 52.08
C LYS A 2 57.16 10.51 51.44
N ALA A 3 58.01 11.49 51.10
CA ALA A 3 57.58 12.75 50.49
C ALA A 3 57.44 12.68 48.96
N ALA A 4 58.33 11.96 48.26
CA ALA A 4 58.39 11.96 46.80
C ALA A 4 57.16 11.32 46.10
N VAL A 5 56.48 10.37 46.75
CA VAL A 5 55.34 9.64 46.16
C VAL A 5 54.06 10.49 46.12
N VAL A 6 53.90 11.43 47.07
CA VAL A 6 52.68 12.27 47.16
C VAL A 6 52.65 13.33 46.06
N ALA A 7 53.81 13.88 45.68
CA ALA A 7 53.90 14.88 44.61
C ALA A 7 53.51 14.31 43.22
N GLY A 8 53.84 13.05 42.94
CA GLY A 8 53.48 12.40 41.67
C GLY A 8 51.98 12.14 41.49
N LEU A 9 51.23 12.00 42.58
CA LEU A 9 49.79 11.73 42.54
C LEU A 9 48.92 13.00 42.52
N LEU A 10 49.43 14.16 42.96
CA LEU A 10 48.70 15.44 42.90
C LEU A 10 48.80 16.16 41.55
N LEU A 11 49.73 15.76 40.67
CA LEU A 11 49.89 16.36 39.33
C LEU A 11 49.00 15.73 38.24
N LEU A 12 48.25 14.67 38.58
CA LEU A 12 47.25 14.03 37.69
C LEU A 12 45.80 14.46 37.99
N SER A 13 45.56 15.25 39.05
CA SER A 13 44.21 15.62 39.51
C SER A 13 43.74 17.02 39.11
N ILE A 14 44.46 17.73 38.24
CA ILE A 14 44.06 19.06 37.70
C ILE A 14 44.20 19.13 36.17
N ALA A 15 43.94 18.01 35.48
CA ALA A 15 43.45 18.07 34.11
C ALA A 15 41.95 18.35 34.19
N SER A 16 41.53 19.59 33.88
CA SER A 16 40.14 20.02 34.00
C SER A 16 39.19 19.10 33.23
N ILE A 17 38.11 18.64 33.89
CA ILE A 17 37.03 17.89 33.22
C ILE A 17 36.16 18.88 32.43
N ASN A 18 36.74 19.47 31.39
CA ASN A 18 36.01 20.18 30.36
C ASN A 18 35.32 19.11 29.51
N ALA A 19 34.03 18.87 29.79
CA ALA A 19 33.20 17.98 28.98
C ALA A 19 32.95 18.61 27.60
N ALA A 20 33.91 18.45 26.70
CA ALA A 20 33.79 18.91 25.33
C ALA A 20 32.63 18.19 24.63
N THR A 21 31.86 18.91 23.83
CA THR A 21 30.96 18.32 22.85
C THR A 21 31.82 17.54 21.85
N ASP A 22 31.77 16.21 21.93
CA ASP A 22 32.72 15.31 21.27
C ASP A 22 32.05 14.22 20.42
N ARG A 23 30.71 14.16 20.41
CA ARG A 23 29.95 13.17 19.62
C ARG A 23 29.10 13.81 18.52
N VAL A 24 29.17 13.20 17.34
CA VAL A 24 28.26 13.45 16.21
C VAL A 24 27.53 12.13 15.93
N VAL A 25 26.21 12.14 16.09
CA VAL A 25 25.36 10.94 15.99
C VAL A 25 24.47 11.05 14.76
N CYS A 26 24.78 10.28 13.72
CA CYS A 26 24.13 10.36 12.42
C CYS A 26 23.08 9.25 12.25
N TYR A 27 21.81 9.60 12.03
CA TYR A 27 20.78 8.63 11.68
C TYR A 27 20.73 8.41 10.17
N PHE A 28 20.63 7.15 9.74
CA PHE A 28 20.50 6.73 8.33
C PHE A 28 19.24 5.90 8.12
N GLY A 29 18.27 6.47 7.41
CA GLY A 29 17.04 5.80 6.98
C GLY A 29 17.27 4.84 5.81
N SER A 30 17.21 3.53 6.07
CA SER A 30 17.51 2.49 5.06
C SER A 30 16.62 2.57 3.82
N TRP A 31 15.38 3.04 3.98
CA TRP A 31 14.40 3.27 2.92
C TRP A 31 14.87 4.27 1.85
N ALA A 32 15.88 5.09 2.13
CA ALA A 32 16.51 5.98 1.16
C ALA A 32 17.10 5.24 -0.06
N THR A 33 17.38 3.95 0.09
CA THR A 33 17.82 3.05 -0.99
C THR A 33 16.79 2.99 -2.12
N TYR A 34 15.52 3.23 -1.83
CA TYR A 34 14.41 3.22 -2.80
C TYR A 34 14.07 4.60 -3.38
N ARG A 35 14.63 5.69 -2.84
CA ARG A 35 14.49 7.03 -3.45
C ARG A 35 15.07 7.02 -4.86
N ILE A 36 14.52 7.86 -5.74
CA ILE A 36 14.92 7.95 -7.16
C ILE A 36 15.83 9.14 -7.42
N GLY A 37 16.58 9.10 -8.54
CA GLY A 37 17.37 10.24 -9.01
C GLY A 37 18.44 10.69 -8.03
N ASN A 38 18.55 12.01 -7.81
CA ASN A 38 19.57 12.58 -6.94
C ASN A 38 19.38 12.17 -5.47
N GLY A 39 18.14 12.00 -5.01
CA GLY A 39 17.82 11.56 -3.66
C GLY A 39 18.06 10.07 -3.36
N LYS A 40 18.45 9.23 -4.34
CA LYS A 40 18.86 7.84 -4.05
C LYS A 40 20.11 7.84 -3.18
N TYR A 41 20.04 7.19 -2.02
CA TYR A 41 21.14 7.07 -1.07
C TYR A 41 21.15 5.66 -0.49
N ASP A 42 22.25 4.92 -0.67
CA ASP A 42 22.48 3.58 -0.14
C ASP A 42 23.64 3.62 0.87
N VAL A 43 23.91 2.52 1.58
CA VAL A 43 24.97 2.40 2.60
C VAL A 43 26.33 2.89 2.09
N GLU A 44 26.65 2.62 0.82
CA GLU A 44 27.90 3.02 0.18
C GLU A 44 28.07 4.53 0.09
N ASN A 45 26.97 5.31 0.07
CA ASN A 45 27.00 6.78 0.05
C ASN A 45 27.38 7.40 1.39
N ILE A 46 27.27 6.65 2.49
CA ILE A 46 27.64 7.13 3.84
C ILE A 46 29.12 7.50 3.86
N ASN A 47 29.47 8.66 4.42
CA ASN A 47 30.85 9.03 4.74
C ASN A 47 31.09 8.87 6.26
N PRO A 48 31.63 7.73 6.73
CA PRO A 48 31.74 7.45 8.15
C PRO A 48 32.81 8.30 8.88
N ASN A 49 33.49 9.22 8.19
CA ASN A 49 34.38 10.20 8.79
C ASN A 49 33.68 11.51 9.19
N LEU A 50 32.40 11.71 8.84
CA LEU A 50 31.58 12.87 9.26
C LEU A 50 30.79 12.61 10.56
N CYS A 51 30.93 11.43 11.15
CA CYS A 51 30.12 10.94 12.27
C CYS A 51 31.01 10.20 13.27
N THR A 52 30.72 10.28 14.57
CA THR A 52 31.34 9.39 15.56
C THR A 52 30.50 8.15 15.82
N HIS A 53 29.18 8.30 15.75
CA HIS A 53 28.19 7.23 15.81
C HIS A 53 27.30 7.32 14.57
N ILE A 54 26.93 6.18 13.98
CA ILE A 54 25.94 6.09 12.90
C ILE A 54 24.90 5.05 13.31
N ILE A 55 23.62 5.38 13.16
CA ILE A 55 22.50 4.56 13.61
C ILE A 55 21.67 4.15 12.40
N TYR A 56 21.60 2.85 12.14
CA TYR A 56 20.79 2.26 11.08
C TYR A 56 19.32 2.25 11.50
N THR A 57 18.42 2.83 10.71
CA THR A 57 16.98 2.85 10.99
C THR A 57 16.18 2.12 9.91
N PHE A 58 15.22 1.24 10.23
CA PHE A 58 14.78 0.76 11.56
C PHE A 58 14.65 -0.77 11.59
N VAL A 59 14.81 -1.34 12.79
CA VAL A 59 14.15 -2.60 13.15
C VAL A 59 12.84 -2.30 13.88
N GLY A 60 11.91 -3.26 13.90
CA GLY A 60 10.64 -3.17 14.60
C GLY A 60 10.49 -4.17 15.73
N LEU A 61 9.26 -4.30 16.22
CA LEU A 61 8.88 -5.22 17.31
C LEU A 61 7.85 -6.25 16.83
N ASP A 62 8.09 -7.54 17.07
CA ASP A 62 7.09 -8.59 16.81
C ASP A 62 6.07 -8.73 17.95
N THR A 63 4.95 -9.43 17.69
CA THR A 63 3.86 -9.64 18.66
C THR A 63 4.21 -10.59 19.81
N LYS A 64 5.42 -11.15 19.83
CA LYS A 64 5.98 -12.00 20.89
C LYS A 64 7.06 -11.26 21.70
N GLY A 65 7.37 -10.00 21.35
CA GLY A 65 8.38 -9.17 22.00
C GLY A 65 9.80 -9.30 21.43
N ASN A 66 10.01 -9.86 20.25
CA ASN A 66 11.34 -9.94 19.62
C ASN A 66 11.64 -8.72 18.73
N VAL A 67 12.92 -8.39 18.57
CA VAL A 67 13.39 -7.54 17.46
C VAL A 67 13.03 -8.17 16.11
N LYS A 68 12.35 -7.39 15.26
CA LYS A 68 11.82 -7.77 13.95
C LYS A 68 12.57 -7.01 12.85
N ILE A 69 13.05 -7.72 11.83
CA ILE A 69 13.58 -7.11 10.61
C ILE A 69 12.41 -6.52 9.82
N LEU A 70 12.52 -5.26 9.40
CA LEU A 70 11.46 -4.58 8.64
C LEU A 70 11.58 -4.84 7.13
N ASP A 71 12.80 -4.85 6.59
CA ASP A 71 13.06 -5.11 5.18
C ASP A 71 14.10 -6.21 5.00
N SER A 72 13.65 -7.47 5.06
CA SER A 72 14.53 -8.63 4.88
C SER A 72 15.17 -8.73 3.49
N TRP A 73 14.67 -8.00 2.48
CA TRP A 73 15.29 -7.97 1.15
C TRP A 73 16.51 -7.05 1.17
N LEU A 74 16.35 -5.80 1.62
CA LEU A 74 17.45 -4.84 1.75
C LEU A 74 18.46 -5.31 2.80
N ASP A 75 17.98 -5.59 4.01
CA ASP A 75 18.80 -5.80 5.19
C ASP A 75 19.59 -7.10 5.15
N ILE A 76 18.99 -8.17 4.60
CA ILE A 76 19.53 -9.53 4.61
C ILE A 76 19.85 -10.05 3.20
N SER A 77 18.93 -10.00 2.24
CA SER A 77 19.18 -10.56 0.89
C SER A 77 20.20 -9.74 0.08
N LEU A 78 20.20 -8.41 0.22
CA LEU A 78 21.27 -7.52 -0.28
C LEU A 78 22.33 -7.23 0.79
N GLY A 79 22.17 -7.78 2.00
CA GLY A 79 23.12 -7.68 3.10
C GLY A 79 23.28 -6.29 3.71
N GLY A 80 22.27 -5.41 3.65
CA GLY A 80 22.32 -4.02 4.14
C GLY A 80 23.00 -3.86 5.51
N TYR A 81 22.70 -4.71 6.50
CA TYR A 81 23.37 -4.66 7.81
C TYR A 81 24.87 -5.01 7.72
N SER A 82 25.25 -6.01 6.92
CA SER A 82 26.65 -6.42 6.78
C SER A 82 27.45 -5.42 5.97
N ARG A 83 26.86 -4.75 4.96
CA ARG A 83 27.49 -3.63 4.25
C ARG A 83 27.66 -2.42 5.19
N PHE A 84 26.67 -2.14 6.05
CA PHE A 84 26.74 -1.05 7.01
C PHE A 84 27.84 -1.27 8.05
N VAL A 85 27.95 -2.46 8.64
CA VAL A 85 29.01 -2.77 9.60
C VAL A 85 30.41 -2.74 8.96
N GLN A 86 30.52 -2.98 7.66
CA GLN A 86 31.77 -2.80 6.90
C GLN A 86 32.21 -1.33 6.74
N LEU A 87 31.40 -0.32 7.11
CA LEU A 87 31.85 1.08 7.18
C LEU A 87 33.04 1.27 8.15
N LYS A 88 33.23 0.37 9.12
CA LYS A 88 34.44 0.32 9.97
C LYS A 88 35.74 0.11 9.18
N GLN A 89 35.70 -0.42 7.96
CA GLN A 89 36.87 -0.48 7.07
C GLN A 89 37.29 0.90 6.56
N ARG A 90 36.36 1.87 6.50
CA ARG A 90 36.58 3.26 6.07
C ARG A 90 36.81 4.22 7.25
N ASN A 91 36.32 3.89 8.44
CA ASN A 91 36.68 4.54 9.71
C ASN A 91 36.65 3.52 10.87
N PRO A 92 37.79 2.96 11.30
CA PRO A 92 37.82 1.96 12.38
C PRO A 92 37.32 2.45 13.75
N ASN A 93 37.23 3.76 13.96
CA ASN A 93 36.81 4.36 15.22
C ASN A 93 35.29 4.60 15.30
N VAL A 94 34.56 4.50 14.20
CA VAL A 94 33.12 4.79 14.17
C VAL A 94 32.32 3.73 14.92
N LYS A 95 31.31 4.17 15.67
CA LYS A 95 30.34 3.31 16.36
C LYS A 95 29.09 3.14 15.52
N LEU A 96 28.69 1.89 15.28
CA LEU A 96 27.58 1.55 14.40
C LEU A 96 26.48 0.89 15.23
N LEU A 97 25.36 1.58 15.41
CA LEU A 97 24.21 1.10 16.17
C LEU A 97 23.05 0.78 15.20
N VAL A 98 22.05 0.08 15.71
CA VAL A 98 20.75 -0.09 15.05
C VAL A 98 19.65 0.43 15.97
N ALA A 99 18.69 1.18 15.41
CA ALA A 99 17.55 1.71 16.15
C ALA A 99 16.31 0.84 15.97
N ILE A 100 15.55 0.66 17.06
CA ILE A 100 14.19 0.11 17.00
C ILE A 100 13.13 1.21 17.09
N GLY A 101 12.07 1.06 16.30
CA GLY A 101 10.85 1.87 16.42
C GLY A 101 10.73 2.92 15.34
N GLY A 102 10.75 4.18 15.73
CA GLY A 102 10.38 5.32 14.91
C GLY A 102 8.87 5.41 14.63
N TRP A 103 8.46 6.53 14.07
CA TRP A 103 7.07 6.97 13.94
C TRP A 103 6.11 5.90 13.44
N ASN A 104 6.50 5.14 12.42
CA ASN A 104 5.64 4.19 11.71
C ASN A 104 5.36 2.88 12.45
N GLU A 105 6.18 2.46 13.42
CA GLU A 105 5.93 1.24 14.22
C GLU A 105 4.87 1.46 15.33
N GLY A 106 4.59 2.72 15.68
CA GLY A 106 3.59 3.06 16.70
C GLY A 106 4.04 2.78 18.14
N SER A 107 3.10 2.84 19.10
CA SER A 107 3.42 2.74 20.54
C SER A 107 2.80 1.54 21.27
N ALA A 108 1.64 1.03 20.83
CA ALA A 108 0.88 0.01 21.59
C ALA A 108 1.66 -1.31 21.82
N SER A 109 2.43 -1.78 20.84
CA SER A 109 3.28 -2.98 20.96
C SER A 109 4.42 -2.76 21.96
N TYR A 110 5.01 -1.57 21.96
CA TYR A 110 6.11 -1.18 22.84
C TYR A 110 5.63 -1.02 24.28
N SER A 111 4.47 -0.41 24.49
CA SER A 111 3.76 -0.39 25.78
C SER A 111 3.48 -1.80 26.32
N THR A 112 2.97 -2.69 25.46
CA THR A 112 2.70 -4.09 25.82
C THR A 112 3.97 -4.83 26.24
N MET A 113 5.07 -4.62 25.52
CA MET A 113 6.37 -5.22 25.81
C MET A 113 6.98 -4.64 27.10
N ALA A 114 7.09 -3.32 27.22
CA ALA A 114 7.74 -2.63 28.34
C ALA A 114 7.07 -2.91 29.69
N ASN A 115 5.73 -2.97 29.72
CA ASN A 115 4.98 -3.21 30.95
C ASN A 115 4.94 -4.70 31.37
N SER A 116 5.35 -5.63 30.50
CA SER A 116 5.40 -7.07 30.79
C SER A 116 6.82 -7.53 31.08
N ASP A 117 7.09 -7.99 32.31
CA ASP A 117 8.42 -8.46 32.70
C ASP A 117 8.90 -9.67 31.85
N LEU A 118 7.98 -10.50 31.36
CA LEU A 118 8.29 -11.60 30.42
C LEU A 118 8.66 -11.08 29.03
N LEU A 119 7.86 -10.16 28.46
CA LEU A 119 8.11 -9.66 27.11
C LEU A 119 9.35 -8.77 27.06
N ARG A 120 9.65 -8.00 28.12
CA ARG A 120 10.94 -7.31 28.24
C ARG A 120 12.11 -8.27 28.27
N ALA A 121 12.02 -9.39 29.01
CA ALA A 121 13.11 -10.37 29.05
C ALA A 121 13.37 -10.98 27.67
N VAL A 122 12.32 -11.38 26.94
CA VAL A 122 12.41 -11.84 25.54
C VAL A 122 13.03 -10.74 24.66
N PHE A 123 12.56 -9.51 24.79
CA PHE A 123 13.03 -8.38 24.01
C PHE A 123 14.52 -8.10 24.21
N VAL A 124 14.95 -7.96 25.46
CA VAL A 124 16.34 -7.66 25.84
C VAL A 124 17.30 -8.72 25.28
N GLU A 125 16.97 -10.00 25.44
CA GLU A 125 17.79 -11.08 24.87
C GLU A 125 17.78 -11.07 23.33
N SER A 126 16.63 -10.80 22.70
CA SER A 126 16.55 -10.68 21.25
C SER A 126 17.36 -9.50 20.70
N ALA A 127 17.41 -8.36 21.41
CA ALA A 127 18.18 -7.18 21.04
C ALA A 127 19.69 -7.43 21.17
N VAL A 128 20.16 -8.02 22.29
CA VAL A 128 21.56 -8.43 22.46
C VAL A 128 21.97 -9.43 21.37
N ALA A 129 21.13 -10.45 21.12
CA ALA A 129 21.39 -11.44 20.08
C ALA A 129 21.45 -10.81 18.69
N PHE A 130 20.58 -9.85 18.38
CA PHE A 130 20.56 -9.13 17.10
C PHE A 130 21.82 -8.29 16.89
N VAL A 131 22.18 -7.44 17.86
CA VAL A 131 23.36 -6.58 17.83
C VAL A 131 24.63 -7.41 17.61
N LYS A 132 24.80 -8.48 18.40
CA LYS A 132 25.95 -9.39 18.30
C LYS A 132 25.97 -10.21 17.01
N ARG A 133 24.81 -10.62 16.49
CA ARG A 133 24.69 -11.40 15.24
C ARG A 133 25.14 -10.62 14.01
N TYR A 134 24.86 -9.32 13.96
CA TYR A 134 25.15 -8.49 12.78
C TYR A 134 26.40 -7.61 12.93
N GLY A 135 26.96 -7.45 14.15
CA GLY A 135 28.23 -6.78 14.39
C GLY A 135 28.14 -5.28 14.72
N PHE A 136 26.97 -4.84 15.16
CA PHE A 136 26.74 -3.49 15.67
C PHE A 136 27.45 -3.31 17.04
N ASP A 137 27.89 -2.09 17.35
CA ASP A 137 28.46 -1.71 18.66
C ASP A 137 27.39 -1.47 19.74
N GLY A 138 26.11 -1.46 19.37
CA GLY A 138 25.03 -1.13 20.29
C GLY A 138 23.66 -0.97 19.64
N PHE A 139 22.74 -0.43 20.42
CA PHE A 139 21.31 -0.36 20.10
C PHE A 139 20.73 0.98 20.56
N ASP A 140 19.76 1.49 19.80
CA ASP A 140 19.05 2.73 20.09
C ASP A 140 17.54 2.45 20.19
N VAL A 141 16.87 3.02 21.19
CA VAL A 141 15.42 2.85 21.36
C VAL A 141 14.71 4.16 21.03
N ASP A 142 14.05 4.17 19.88
CA ASP A 142 13.24 5.28 19.37
C ASP A 142 11.75 4.91 19.49
N TRP A 143 11.27 4.84 20.74
CA TRP A 143 9.86 4.58 21.00
C TRP A 143 9.09 5.90 20.92
N GLU A 144 8.27 6.03 19.87
CA GLU A 144 7.40 7.19 19.65
C GLU A 144 5.92 6.90 19.98
N TYR A 145 5.37 7.23 21.15
CA TYR A 145 6.03 7.67 22.39
C TYR A 145 5.41 6.93 23.58
N PRO A 146 6.14 6.69 24.69
CA PRO A 146 5.57 6.14 25.92
C PRO A 146 4.37 6.96 26.37
N THR A 147 3.34 6.30 26.91
CA THR A 147 2.06 6.89 27.37
C THR A 147 1.14 7.45 26.27
N LEU A 148 1.60 7.52 25.02
CA LEU A 148 0.92 8.16 23.89
C LEU A 148 0.78 7.21 22.69
N ARG A 149 0.06 7.62 21.64
CA ARG A 149 -0.12 6.86 20.37
C ARG A 149 -0.57 5.40 20.55
N GLY A 150 -1.34 5.11 21.60
CA GLY A 150 -1.82 3.78 21.98
C GLY A 150 -1.10 3.13 23.16
N GLY A 151 -0.14 3.81 23.78
CA GLY A 151 0.49 3.44 25.04
C GLY A 151 -0.39 3.70 26.29
N LEU A 152 0.20 3.44 27.46
CA LEU A 152 -0.45 3.48 28.79
C LEU A 152 0.35 4.38 29.76
N PRO A 153 -0.27 5.01 30.78
CA PRO A 153 0.45 5.80 31.79
C PRO A 153 1.60 5.03 32.48
N GLU A 154 1.44 3.71 32.64
CA GLU A 154 2.44 2.79 33.18
C GLU A 154 3.73 2.75 32.34
N ASP A 155 3.69 3.10 31.05
CA ASP A 155 4.84 3.13 30.16
C ASP A 155 5.97 4.02 30.68
N ARG A 156 5.65 5.10 31.41
CA ARG A 156 6.66 5.95 32.06
C ARG A 156 7.59 5.13 32.96
N VAL A 157 7.05 4.12 33.64
CA VAL A 157 7.81 3.17 34.49
C VAL A 157 8.28 1.96 33.69
N GLY A 158 7.47 1.44 32.77
CA GLY A 158 7.82 0.34 31.87
C GLY A 158 9.06 0.63 31.03
N PHE A 159 9.19 1.86 30.50
CA PHE A 159 10.36 2.33 29.75
C PHE A 159 11.62 2.36 30.63
N ILE A 160 11.52 2.80 31.88
CA ILE A 160 12.65 2.74 32.82
C ILE A 160 13.07 1.30 33.14
N LYS A 161 12.09 0.40 33.36
CA LYS A 161 12.40 -1.04 33.51
C LYS A 161 13.11 -1.58 32.26
N LEU A 162 12.64 -1.20 31.06
CA LEU A 162 13.25 -1.59 29.79
C LEU A 162 14.68 -1.09 29.63
N LEU A 163 14.94 0.20 29.88
CA LEU A 163 16.29 0.76 29.77
C LEU A 163 17.23 0.16 30.82
N ARG A 164 16.76 -0.10 32.04
CA ARG A 164 17.51 -0.83 33.07
C ARG A 164 17.85 -2.25 32.64
N ASP A 165 16.87 -3.00 32.14
CA ASP A 165 17.02 -4.42 31.79
C ASP A 165 17.92 -4.58 30.55
N LEU A 166 17.76 -3.71 29.54
CA LEU A 166 18.71 -3.56 28.43
C LEU A 166 20.11 -3.24 28.95
N ARG A 167 20.26 -2.18 29.75
CA ARG A 167 21.57 -1.72 30.26
C ARG A 167 22.31 -2.83 31.00
N ALA A 168 21.62 -3.52 31.91
CA ALA A 168 22.20 -4.59 32.72
C ALA A 168 22.73 -5.77 31.88
N ARG A 169 22.17 -6.02 30.68
CA ARG A 169 22.68 -7.01 29.72
C ARG A 169 23.73 -6.45 28.77
N PHE A 170 23.57 -5.21 28.30
CA PHE A 170 24.49 -4.57 27.36
C PHE A 170 25.87 -4.30 27.98
N ASP A 171 25.94 -3.94 29.26
CA ASP A 171 27.21 -3.78 30.00
C ASP A 171 28.04 -5.08 30.05
N GLN A 172 27.38 -6.25 30.13
CA GLN A 172 28.05 -7.56 30.15
C GLN A 172 28.71 -7.90 28.82
N GLU A 173 28.26 -7.26 27.74
CA GLU A 173 28.65 -7.54 26.35
C GLU A 173 29.49 -6.40 25.75
N GLY A 174 29.75 -5.33 26.51
CA GLY A 174 30.49 -4.14 26.07
C GLY A 174 29.72 -3.26 25.06
N LEU A 175 28.38 -3.35 25.04
CA LEU A 175 27.53 -2.74 24.02
C LEU A 175 26.97 -1.37 24.43
N LEU A 176 26.87 -0.46 23.48
CA LEU A 176 26.25 0.86 23.66
C LEU A 176 24.72 0.77 23.67
N LEU A 177 24.11 1.65 24.45
CA LEU A 177 22.66 1.84 24.56
C LEU A 177 22.34 3.33 24.57
N SER A 178 21.56 3.79 23.60
CA SER A 178 21.02 5.15 23.53
C SER A 178 19.52 5.14 23.32
N ILE A 179 18.89 6.32 23.36
CA ILE A 179 17.48 6.53 23.06
C ILE A 179 17.29 7.80 22.24
N ALA A 180 16.28 7.83 21.37
CA ALA A 180 15.70 9.06 20.84
C ALA A 180 14.47 9.47 21.67
N THR A 181 14.24 10.78 21.84
CA THR A 181 13.15 11.29 22.68
C THR A 181 12.51 12.58 22.15
N ALA A 182 11.20 12.70 22.34
CA ALA A 182 10.47 13.94 22.11
C ALA A 182 10.99 15.07 23.00
N ALA A 183 11.09 16.28 22.43
CA ALA A 183 11.86 17.35 23.03
C ALA A 183 11.09 18.26 24.00
N THR A 184 9.76 18.33 23.91
CA THR A 184 8.95 19.30 24.67
C THR A 184 8.57 18.83 26.08
N ALA A 185 8.30 19.78 26.98
CA ALA A 185 8.19 19.53 28.42
C ALA A 185 6.95 18.71 28.83
N ASP A 186 5.91 18.69 28.00
CA ASP A 186 4.70 17.86 28.16
C ASP A 186 4.98 16.37 27.92
N TYR A 187 5.81 16.03 26.93
CA TYR A 187 6.32 14.67 26.75
C TYR A 187 7.28 14.28 27.88
N LEU A 188 8.13 15.21 28.34
CA LEU A 188 8.98 14.98 29.51
C LEU A 188 8.15 14.67 30.77
N GLN A 189 7.10 15.45 31.04
CA GLN A 189 6.25 15.26 32.21
C GLN A 189 5.40 13.98 32.14
N SER A 190 4.95 13.57 30.95
CA SER A 190 4.17 12.35 30.75
C SER A 190 5.06 11.10 30.61
N ALA A 191 5.89 11.04 29.58
CA ALA A 191 6.60 9.83 29.13
C ALA A 191 7.92 9.52 29.85
N TYR A 192 8.69 10.53 30.27
CA TYR A 192 10.12 10.34 30.57
C TYR A 192 10.53 10.63 32.02
N ASP A 193 10.99 9.61 32.74
CA ASP A 193 11.71 9.80 34.01
C ASP A 193 13.19 10.08 33.76
N VAL A 194 13.50 11.37 33.61
CA VAL A 194 14.83 11.84 33.19
C VAL A 194 15.95 11.46 34.19
N PRO A 195 15.77 11.57 35.52
CA PRO A 195 16.76 11.10 36.49
C PRO A 195 17.07 9.59 36.41
N GLU A 196 16.09 8.74 36.10
CA GLU A 196 16.33 7.31 35.87
C GLU A 196 16.96 7.04 34.49
N ILE A 197 16.49 7.69 33.41
CA ILE A 197 17.11 7.64 32.06
C ILE A 197 18.60 7.96 32.16
N ASN A 198 18.95 9.02 32.90
CA ASN A 198 20.33 9.48 33.08
C ASN A 198 21.26 8.41 33.71
N LYS A 199 20.71 7.40 34.40
CA LYS A 199 21.49 6.25 34.91
C LYS A 199 21.76 5.22 33.81
N TYR A 200 20.72 4.81 33.10
CA TYR A 200 20.77 3.59 32.28
C TYR A 200 21.33 3.82 30.87
N VAL A 201 21.02 4.94 30.20
CA VAL A 201 21.52 5.18 28.83
C VAL A 201 22.96 5.72 28.82
N HIS A 202 23.67 5.51 27.71
CA HIS A 202 24.94 6.19 27.45
C HIS A 202 24.72 7.64 27.03
N PHE A 203 23.74 7.89 26.15
CA PHE A 203 23.33 9.23 25.74
C PHE A 203 21.85 9.25 25.27
N VAL A 204 21.30 10.45 25.20
CA VAL A 204 19.94 10.78 24.72
C VAL A 204 20.05 11.62 23.46
N ASN A 205 19.33 11.22 22.41
CA ASN A 205 19.20 11.93 21.14
C ASN A 205 17.91 12.77 21.17
N LEU A 206 18.03 14.06 21.46
CA LEU A 206 16.87 14.95 21.64
C LEU A 206 16.33 15.41 20.29
N MET A 207 15.09 15.03 19.95
CA MET A 207 14.44 15.38 18.69
C MET A 207 13.90 16.82 18.72
N ALA A 208 14.82 17.79 18.73
CA ALA A 208 14.52 19.23 18.82
C ALA A 208 14.14 19.85 17.46
N TYR A 209 13.28 19.13 16.73
CA TYR A 209 12.73 19.43 15.41
C TYR A 209 11.27 18.95 15.35
N ASP A 210 10.60 19.09 14.21
CA ASP A 210 9.15 18.92 14.03
C ASP A 210 8.32 19.83 14.96
N LEU A 211 8.93 20.92 15.46
CA LEU A 211 8.35 21.81 16.47
C LEU A 211 7.25 22.71 15.89
N HIS A 212 7.30 22.97 14.58
CA HIS A 212 6.19 23.50 13.80
C HIS A 212 6.15 22.86 12.41
N ALA A 213 4.96 22.45 11.98
CA ALA A 213 4.70 21.93 10.64
C ALA A 213 3.27 22.30 10.17
N TYR A 214 2.88 21.80 9.00
CA TYR A 214 1.66 22.22 8.31
C TYR A 214 0.33 22.02 9.08
N TRP A 215 0.33 21.23 10.16
CA TRP A 215 -0.83 21.03 11.04
C TRP A 215 -1.14 22.24 11.94
N ASP A 216 -0.21 23.20 12.07
CA ASP A 216 -0.40 24.42 12.89
C ASP A 216 -1.37 25.44 12.27
N ALA A 217 -1.81 25.24 11.01
CA ALA A 217 -2.61 26.19 10.21
C ALA A 217 -1.99 27.59 9.99
N GLN A 218 -0.72 27.76 10.39
CA GLN A 218 0.13 28.90 10.10
C GLN A 218 1.55 28.40 9.77
N THR A 219 2.38 29.23 9.16
CA THR A 219 3.80 28.92 8.95
C THR A 219 4.56 28.99 10.26
N GLY A 220 5.47 28.03 10.46
CA GLY A 220 6.36 27.97 11.61
C GLY A 220 7.71 27.39 11.22
N ALA A 221 8.69 27.51 12.10
CA ALA A 221 10.03 26.96 11.87
C ALA A 221 10.11 25.48 12.28
N ASN A 222 10.78 24.64 11.50
CA ASN A 222 10.95 23.21 11.84
C ASN A 222 11.68 23.04 13.19
N ALA A 223 12.82 23.72 13.34
CA ALA A 223 13.67 23.65 14.53
C ALA A 223 14.21 25.05 14.92
N PRO A 224 13.36 26.00 15.35
CA PRO A 224 13.82 27.34 15.73
C PRO A 224 14.74 27.29 16.96
N MET A 225 15.78 28.13 16.96
CA MET A 225 16.72 28.21 18.08
C MET A 225 16.06 28.80 19.35
N TYR A 226 15.22 29.81 19.15
CA TYR A 226 14.50 30.59 20.16
C TYR A 226 13.06 30.86 19.68
N PRO A 227 12.11 31.22 20.56
CA PRO A 227 10.77 31.61 20.12
C PRO A 227 10.78 33.02 19.50
N ASN A 228 9.78 33.33 18.66
CA ASN A 228 9.47 34.70 18.26
C ASN A 228 8.89 35.49 19.44
N SER A 229 9.07 36.81 19.41
CA SER A 229 8.53 37.78 20.37
C SER A 229 7.00 37.72 20.59
N TRP A 230 6.25 37.25 19.58
CA TRP A 230 4.79 37.08 19.65
C TRP A 230 4.33 35.70 20.15
N GLU A 231 5.22 34.71 20.24
CA GLU A 231 4.95 33.37 20.78
C GLU A 231 4.88 33.45 22.32
N THR A 232 3.79 34.03 22.83
CA THR A 232 3.67 34.44 24.24
C THR A 232 3.08 33.38 25.17
N GLY A 233 2.40 32.37 24.62
CA GLY A 233 1.73 31.30 25.37
C GLY A 233 2.68 30.23 25.91
N PHE A 234 2.25 29.49 26.93
CA PHE A 234 3.08 28.47 27.59
C PHE A 234 3.57 27.39 26.61
N THR A 235 2.67 26.82 25.80
CA THR A 235 3.00 25.81 24.79
C THR A 235 3.88 26.39 23.68
N THR A 236 3.55 27.55 23.12
CA THR A 236 4.32 28.13 22.00
C THR A 236 5.73 28.55 22.41
N LYS A 237 5.95 28.99 23.65
CA LYS A 237 7.30 29.21 24.20
C LYS A 237 8.15 27.95 24.35
N MET A 238 7.55 26.76 24.30
CA MET A 238 8.25 25.48 24.40
C MET A 238 8.80 24.98 23.04
N LEU A 239 8.23 25.46 21.93
CA LEU A 239 8.49 24.97 20.56
C LEU A 239 9.79 25.56 19.96
N ASN A 240 10.90 25.45 20.69
CA ASN A 240 12.23 25.84 20.24
C ASN A 240 13.34 25.06 20.95
N VAL A 241 14.51 24.99 20.30
CA VAL A 241 15.71 24.29 20.78
C VAL A 241 16.12 24.72 22.18
N ASP A 242 16.15 26.03 22.47
CA ASP A 242 16.62 26.54 23.76
C ASP A 242 15.73 26.10 24.92
N ALA A 243 14.40 26.21 24.77
CA ALA A 243 13.44 25.72 25.75
C ALA A 243 13.54 24.20 25.93
N CYS A 244 13.59 23.44 24.83
CA CYS A 244 13.68 21.98 24.84
C CYS A 244 14.92 21.47 25.57
N VAL A 245 16.12 21.97 25.22
CA VAL A 245 17.37 21.59 25.87
C VAL A 245 17.34 21.96 27.35
N LYS A 246 16.90 23.17 27.71
CA LYS A 246 16.81 23.61 29.11
C LYS A 246 15.83 22.79 29.94
N ALA A 247 14.73 22.32 29.37
CA ALA A 247 13.79 21.43 30.06
C ALA A 247 14.43 20.07 30.40
N TRP A 248 15.13 19.46 29.45
CA TRP A 248 15.82 18.16 29.67
C TRP A 248 16.98 18.26 30.66
N LEU A 249 17.78 19.33 30.60
CA LEU A 249 18.83 19.60 31.61
C LEU A 249 18.23 19.91 32.99
N GLY A 250 17.19 20.75 33.05
CA GLY A 250 16.50 21.11 34.29
C GLY A 250 15.78 19.93 34.96
N ALA A 251 15.40 18.91 34.19
CA ALA A 251 14.86 17.65 34.68
C ALA A 251 15.94 16.66 35.20
N GLY A 252 17.22 17.03 35.14
CA GLY A 252 18.32 16.25 35.73
C GLY A 252 19.11 15.35 34.78
N LEU A 253 18.99 15.52 33.46
CA LEU A 253 19.90 14.86 32.52
C LEU A 253 21.28 15.51 32.59
N SER A 254 22.34 14.70 32.67
CA SER A 254 23.72 15.22 32.62
C SER A 254 24.02 15.82 31.22
N PRO A 255 24.55 17.05 31.11
CA PRO A 255 24.82 17.69 29.81
C PRO A 255 25.63 16.80 28.86
N SER A 256 26.68 16.15 29.37
CA SER A 256 27.54 15.21 28.62
C SER A 256 26.83 13.96 28.08
N LYS A 257 25.59 13.67 28.50
CA LYS A 257 24.73 12.62 27.92
C LYS A 257 23.70 13.14 26.92
N LEU A 258 23.45 14.45 26.86
CA LEU A 258 22.48 15.03 25.93
C LEU A 258 23.12 15.34 24.58
N ASN A 259 22.50 14.87 23.50
CA ASN A 259 22.82 15.27 22.13
C ASN A 259 21.71 16.17 21.59
N LEU A 260 22.05 17.34 21.07
CA LEU A 260 21.09 18.21 20.40
C LEU A 260 20.79 17.67 18.99
N GLY A 261 19.56 17.22 18.72
CA GLY A 261 19.12 16.87 17.37
C GLY A 261 18.98 18.09 16.47
N VAL A 262 19.45 17.97 15.23
CA VAL A 262 19.27 18.96 14.16
C VAL A 262 18.72 18.29 12.89
N PRO A 263 17.75 18.93 12.20
CA PRO A 263 17.13 18.35 11.01
C PRO A 263 17.97 18.61 9.75
N VAL A 264 18.05 17.63 8.87
CA VAL A 264 18.60 17.73 7.50
C VAL A 264 17.46 17.80 6.47
N TYR A 265 16.35 18.42 6.89
CA TYR A 265 15.12 18.56 6.13
C TYR A 265 14.37 19.81 6.63
N GLY A 266 13.40 20.25 5.82
CA GLY A 266 12.57 21.40 6.11
C GLY A 266 11.08 21.07 6.01
N HIS A 267 10.28 21.72 6.86
CA HIS A 267 8.83 21.69 6.70
C HIS A 267 8.37 22.74 5.71
N SER A 268 7.43 22.34 4.85
CA SER A 268 6.86 23.18 3.80
C SER A 268 5.36 23.35 3.97
N PHE A 269 4.88 24.53 3.58
CA PHE A 269 3.54 25.02 3.87
C PHE A 269 2.95 25.67 2.63
N LYS A 270 1.63 25.57 2.48
CA LYS A 270 0.87 26.27 1.44
C LYS A 270 0.19 27.49 2.04
N LEU A 271 0.68 28.67 1.71
CA LEU A 271 0.18 29.95 2.22
C LEU A 271 -1.28 30.18 1.80
N ALA A 272 -2.09 30.70 2.72
CA ALA A 272 -3.46 31.12 2.44
C ALA A 272 -3.52 32.37 1.53
N SER A 273 -2.48 33.19 1.54
CA SER A 273 -2.31 34.36 0.68
C SER A 273 -0.84 34.51 0.29
N THR A 274 -0.56 34.81 -0.98
CA THR A 274 0.81 35.09 -1.45
C THR A 274 1.32 36.48 -1.03
N ALA A 275 0.51 37.25 -0.30
CA ALA A 275 0.85 38.59 0.19
C ALA A 275 1.36 38.61 1.63
N ASP A 276 1.26 37.50 2.38
CA ASP A 276 1.88 37.34 3.69
C ASP A 276 2.78 36.11 3.69
N THR A 277 4.07 36.35 3.87
CA THR A 277 5.15 35.35 3.72
C THR A 277 6.06 35.28 4.95
N ARG A 278 5.68 35.95 6.04
CA ARG A 278 6.37 35.95 7.32
C ARG A 278 6.18 34.60 8.03
N ILE A 279 7.03 34.29 9.01
CA ILE A 279 6.71 33.25 10.00
C ILE A 279 5.44 33.68 10.76
N GLY A 280 4.51 32.76 10.99
CA GLY A 280 3.16 33.05 11.50
C GLY A 280 2.14 33.47 10.43
N ALA A 281 2.50 33.51 9.14
CA ALA A 281 1.53 33.73 8.06
C ALA A 281 0.55 32.53 7.94
N PRO A 282 -0.78 32.74 7.81
CA PRO A 282 -1.77 31.66 7.74
C PRO A 282 -1.60 30.72 6.54
N THR A 283 -1.95 29.44 6.71
CA THR A 283 -1.78 28.38 5.70
C THR A 283 -3.08 27.61 5.43
N VAL A 284 -3.11 26.89 4.31
CA VAL A 284 -4.23 26.04 3.87
C VAL A 284 -3.86 24.56 3.77
N GLY A 285 -2.68 24.17 4.27
CA GLY A 285 -2.19 22.80 4.28
C GLY A 285 -0.69 22.67 3.99
N PRO A 286 -0.21 21.43 3.75
CA PRO A 286 1.19 21.15 3.44
C PRO A 286 1.66 21.79 2.12
N GLY A 287 2.94 22.11 2.07
CA GLY A 287 3.63 22.51 0.84
C GLY A 287 3.74 21.36 -0.16
N ASP A 288 4.02 21.71 -1.41
CA ASP A 288 4.06 20.76 -2.53
C ASP A 288 5.29 19.84 -2.42
N ALA A 289 5.04 18.53 -2.48
CA ALA A 289 6.01 17.47 -2.21
C ALA A 289 7.33 17.58 -2.99
N GLY A 290 8.40 17.05 -2.40
CA GLY A 290 9.71 16.95 -3.03
C GLY A 290 9.78 15.87 -4.13
N PRO A 291 10.65 16.02 -5.15
CA PRO A 291 10.80 15.05 -6.24
C PRO A 291 11.41 13.69 -5.85
N TYR A 292 11.99 13.56 -4.64
CA TYR A 292 12.66 12.36 -4.14
C TYR A 292 12.10 11.86 -2.81
N THR A 293 11.68 12.76 -1.91
CA THR A 293 10.95 12.42 -0.68
C THR A 293 9.50 12.05 -0.96
N LEU A 294 8.88 12.68 -1.95
CA LEU A 294 7.48 12.49 -2.35
C LEU A 294 6.44 12.78 -1.24
N GLU A 295 6.85 13.45 -0.17
CA GLU A 295 6.03 13.73 1.02
C GLU A 295 5.49 15.18 1.00
N PRO A 296 4.17 15.41 0.96
CA PRO A 296 3.62 16.76 1.08
C PRO A 296 3.89 17.34 2.47
N GLY A 297 4.46 18.53 2.54
CA GLY A 297 4.76 19.21 3.80
C GLY A 297 6.18 18.99 4.35
N THR A 298 6.98 18.14 3.70
CA THR A 298 8.35 17.81 4.11
C THR A 298 9.26 17.84 2.88
N LEU A 299 10.48 18.37 3.02
CA LEU A 299 11.49 18.44 1.96
C LEU A 299 12.86 18.11 2.53
N SER A 300 13.57 17.16 1.95
CA SER A 300 14.99 16.94 2.29
C SER A 300 15.82 18.19 2.00
N TYR A 301 16.91 18.43 2.73
CA TYR A 301 17.79 19.59 2.46
C TYR A 301 18.31 19.58 1.01
N LEU A 302 18.58 18.41 0.43
CA LEU A 302 18.86 18.23 -1.01
C LEU A 302 17.78 18.89 -1.91
N GLU A 303 16.51 18.64 -1.63
CA GLU A 303 15.39 19.20 -2.42
C GLU A 303 15.15 20.69 -2.13
N VAL A 304 15.51 21.16 -0.94
CA VAL A 304 15.53 22.59 -0.62
C VAL A 304 16.65 23.28 -1.40
N CYS A 305 17.89 22.77 -1.36
CA CYS A 305 19.01 23.39 -2.05
C CYS A 305 18.85 23.34 -3.58
N GLU A 306 18.29 22.26 -4.16
CA GLU A 306 17.89 22.24 -5.59
C GLU A 306 16.83 23.31 -5.91
N LYS A 307 15.78 23.48 -5.08
CA LYS A 307 14.74 24.52 -5.28
C LYS A 307 15.30 25.94 -5.16
N LEU A 308 16.31 26.15 -4.31
CA LEU A 308 16.98 27.45 -4.14
C LEU A 308 17.94 27.75 -5.30
N ALA A 309 18.76 26.77 -5.70
CA ALA A 309 19.70 26.89 -6.82
C ALA A 309 18.99 27.07 -8.17
N ALA A 310 17.81 26.46 -8.36
CA ALA A 310 16.94 26.69 -9.51
C ALA A 310 16.31 28.10 -9.56
N GLY A 311 16.40 28.87 -8.46
CA GLY A 311 15.99 30.26 -8.38
C GLY A 311 14.48 30.50 -8.27
N GLY A 312 14.12 31.79 -8.14
CA GLY A 312 12.74 32.25 -8.01
C GLY A 312 12.11 32.06 -6.62
N TYR A 313 12.83 31.46 -5.67
CA TYR A 313 12.51 31.53 -4.24
C TYR A 313 13.17 32.75 -3.61
N THR A 314 12.40 33.56 -2.89
CA THR A 314 12.93 34.59 -1.99
C THR A 314 13.41 33.91 -0.71
N GLN A 315 14.69 34.08 -0.36
CA GLN A 315 15.28 33.59 0.88
C GLN A 315 15.26 34.68 1.95
N ALA A 316 15.04 34.29 3.20
CA ALA A 316 15.04 35.15 4.37
C ALA A 316 15.60 34.42 5.59
N PHE A 317 15.97 35.17 6.64
CA PHE A 317 16.50 34.61 7.89
C PHE A 317 15.79 35.23 9.08
N SER A 318 15.29 34.40 10.00
CA SER A 318 14.68 34.87 11.24
C SER A 318 15.79 35.30 12.21
N ASN A 319 15.97 36.61 12.39
CA ASN A 319 16.95 37.14 13.33
C ASN A 319 16.58 36.86 14.80
N GLU A 320 15.32 36.57 15.11
CA GLU A 320 14.87 36.11 16.43
C GLU A 320 15.16 34.61 16.58
N GLN A 321 14.60 33.77 15.69
CA GLN A 321 14.66 32.30 15.81
C GLN A 321 15.93 31.64 15.25
N LYS A 322 16.85 32.41 14.68
CA LYS A 322 18.16 31.99 14.11
C LYS A 322 18.11 30.90 13.03
N VAL A 323 17.04 30.85 12.25
CA VAL A 323 16.84 29.86 11.17
C VAL A 323 16.45 30.53 9.84
N PRO A 324 16.85 29.96 8.69
CA PRO A 324 16.39 30.43 7.40
C PRO A 324 14.96 29.96 7.08
N TYR A 325 14.32 30.69 6.16
CA TYR A 325 13.12 30.26 5.47
C TYR A 325 13.11 30.81 4.04
N ALA A 326 12.35 30.19 3.15
CA ALA A 326 12.24 30.61 1.76
C ALA A 326 10.80 30.48 1.23
N PHE A 327 10.41 31.35 0.30
CA PHE A 327 9.05 31.34 -0.25
C PHE A 327 9.00 31.69 -1.75
N ARG A 328 8.01 31.12 -2.45
CA ARG A 328 7.72 31.36 -3.86
C ARG A 328 6.23 31.19 -4.15
N GLY A 329 5.55 32.26 -4.53
CA GLY A 329 4.10 32.23 -4.76
C GLY A 329 3.36 31.87 -3.46
N ASN A 330 2.67 30.73 -3.43
CA ASN A 330 2.03 30.20 -2.22
C ASN A 330 2.85 29.10 -1.51
N GLN A 331 4.05 28.78 -1.98
CA GLN A 331 4.94 27.81 -1.34
C GLN A 331 5.85 28.51 -0.33
N TRP A 332 5.95 27.97 0.88
CA TRP A 332 6.80 28.47 1.95
C TRP A 332 7.54 27.30 2.61
N ILE A 333 8.81 27.47 2.98
CA ILE A 333 9.71 26.42 3.46
C ILE A 333 10.52 26.96 4.65
N SER A 334 10.44 26.33 5.82
CA SER A 334 11.48 26.45 6.86
C SER A 334 12.47 25.31 6.71
N TYR A 335 13.76 25.59 6.90
CA TYR A 335 14.84 24.61 6.81
C TYR A 335 15.99 25.02 7.74
N ASP A 336 17.00 24.17 7.87
CA ASP A 336 18.29 24.54 8.43
C ASP A 336 19.34 24.69 7.32
N ASN A 337 20.29 25.61 7.51
CA ASN A 337 21.46 25.75 6.64
C ASN A 337 22.75 25.70 7.47
N THR A 338 23.89 25.66 6.79
CA THR A 338 25.22 25.59 7.42
C THR A 338 25.46 26.67 8.49
N TYR A 339 24.82 27.84 8.39
CA TYR A 339 24.89 28.91 9.39
C TYR A 339 23.99 28.70 10.62
N SER A 340 22.71 28.31 10.45
CA SER A 340 21.84 28.00 11.60
C SER A 340 22.32 26.76 12.36
N ILE A 341 22.88 25.78 11.64
CA ILE A 341 23.57 24.62 12.18
C ILE A 341 24.78 25.04 13.03
N ALA A 342 25.65 25.92 12.53
CA ALA A 342 26.80 26.40 13.31
C ALA A 342 26.38 27.07 14.62
N LEU A 343 25.31 27.88 14.61
CA LEU A 343 24.76 28.48 15.83
C LEU A 343 24.24 27.43 16.83
N LYS A 344 23.55 26.38 16.35
CA LYS A 344 23.08 25.26 17.18
C LYS A 344 24.22 24.44 17.78
N VAL A 345 25.26 24.15 17.01
CA VAL A 345 26.46 23.43 17.49
C VAL A 345 27.23 24.27 18.51
N GLN A 346 27.35 25.59 18.29
CA GLN A 346 27.99 26.50 19.23
C GLN A 346 27.20 26.65 20.53
N TYR A 347 25.86 26.63 20.47
CA TYR A 347 25.00 26.54 21.65
C TYR A 347 25.21 25.22 22.42
N ALA A 348 25.28 24.08 21.72
CA ALA A 348 25.59 22.79 22.33
C ALA A 348 26.94 22.82 23.07
N LYS A 349 27.97 23.42 22.45
CA LYS A 349 29.30 23.63 23.05
C LYS A 349 29.25 24.57 24.27
N GLN A 350 28.47 25.66 24.23
CA GLN A 350 28.30 26.58 25.36
C GLN A 350 27.65 25.93 26.59
N LEU A 351 26.74 24.97 26.39
CA LEU A 351 26.10 24.23 27.49
C LEU A 351 26.86 22.95 27.89
N ASN A 352 28.02 22.67 27.28
CA ASN A 352 28.78 21.42 27.47
C ASN A 352 27.91 20.17 27.20
N LEU A 353 27.05 20.25 26.19
CA LEU A 353 26.28 19.09 25.72
C LEU A 353 27.25 18.04 25.17
N GLY A 354 26.95 16.76 25.37
CA GLY A 354 27.82 15.67 24.93
C GLY A 354 27.88 15.46 23.42
N GLY A 355 26.97 16.04 22.64
CA GLY A 355 27.03 15.91 21.19
C GLY A 355 25.96 16.65 20.42
N VAL A 356 25.96 16.41 19.12
CA VAL A 356 24.92 16.80 18.17
C VAL A 356 24.45 15.55 17.44
N MET A 357 23.13 15.42 17.29
CA MET A 357 22.48 14.34 16.57
C MET A 357 21.93 14.90 15.24
N VAL A 358 22.00 14.11 14.17
CA VAL A 358 21.69 14.53 12.80
C VAL A 358 20.63 13.60 12.22
N TRP A 359 19.43 14.13 11.99
CA TRP A 359 18.31 13.41 11.38
C TRP A 359 17.92 14.04 10.03
N SER A 360 18.19 13.43 8.88
CA SER A 360 18.89 12.17 8.63
C SER A 360 19.83 12.32 7.43
N ILE A 361 20.95 11.58 7.43
CA ILE A 361 22.07 11.88 6.50
C ILE A 361 21.76 11.60 5.03
N GLU A 362 20.76 10.76 4.73
CA GLU A 362 20.26 10.55 3.36
C GLU A 362 19.55 11.77 2.75
N SER A 363 19.23 12.77 3.58
CA SER A 363 18.48 13.96 3.20
C SER A 363 19.40 15.17 2.95
N ASP A 364 20.70 15.02 3.22
CA ASP A 364 21.76 15.99 2.91
C ASP A 364 22.12 15.96 1.41
N ASP A 365 22.85 16.97 0.93
CA ASP A 365 23.43 16.92 -0.43
C ASP A 365 24.68 16.03 -0.46
N ALA A 366 24.46 14.73 -0.38
CA ALA A 366 25.50 13.69 -0.37
C ALA A 366 26.46 13.74 -1.57
N LYS A 367 26.04 14.35 -2.68
CA LYS A 367 26.75 14.34 -3.97
C LYS A 367 27.41 15.69 -4.28
N GLY A 368 27.00 16.76 -3.61
CA GLY A 368 27.50 18.12 -3.77
C GLY A 368 26.95 18.85 -5.01
N ILE A 369 25.76 18.46 -5.47
CA ILE A 369 25.14 19.01 -6.69
C ILE A 369 24.69 20.47 -6.54
N CYS A 370 24.40 20.91 -5.32
CA CYS A 370 24.01 22.28 -4.99
C CYS A 370 25.20 23.24 -4.85
N GLY A 371 26.44 22.72 -4.93
CA GLY A 371 27.67 23.53 -4.90
C GLY A 371 28.20 23.88 -3.50
N GLU A 372 27.50 23.51 -2.42
CA GLU A 372 27.95 23.72 -1.02
C GLU A 372 28.98 22.66 -0.55
N GLY A 373 29.35 21.71 -1.41
CA GLY A 373 30.20 20.55 -1.07
C GLY A 373 29.37 19.30 -0.76
N GLN A 374 30.02 18.17 -0.45
CA GLN A 374 29.33 16.91 -0.15
C GLN A 374 28.90 16.83 1.32
N ASN A 375 27.64 16.48 1.55
CA ASN A 375 26.98 16.44 2.86
C ASN A 375 27.18 17.76 3.63
N PRO A 376 26.80 18.93 3.08
CA PRO A 376 27.14 20.24 3.65
C PRO A 376 26.60 20.45 5.06
N ILE A 377 25.40 19.94 5.39
CA ILE A 377 24.82 20.08 6.74
C ILE A 377 25.57 19.20 7.74
N THR A 378 25.78 17.92 7.41
CA THR A 378 26.49 16.95 8.26
C THR A 378 27.96 17.35 8.43
N SER A 379 28.59 17.87 7.37
CA SER A 379 29.95 18.42 7.41
C SER A 379 30.06 19.69 8.25
N ALA A 380 29.04 20.57 8.23
CA ALA A 380 28.99 21.72 9.12
C ALA A 380 28.87 21.28 10.58
N VAL A 381 28.02 20.30 10.91
CA VAL A 381 27.95 19.72 12.27
C VAL A 381 29.32 19.18 12.70
N TYR A 382 29.94 18.31 11.89
CA TYR A 382 31.24 17.71 12.23
C TYR A 382 32.34 18.76 12.41
N LYS A 383 32.44 19.71 11.48
CA LYS A 383 33.43 20.80 11.52
C LYS A 383 33.23 21.70 12.73
N GLU A 384 32.01 22.06 13.09
CA GLU A 384 31.74 22.96 14.22
C GLU A 384 31.87 22.24 15.57
N VAL A 385 31.67 20.92 15.63
CA VAL A 385 31.96 20.10 16.83
C VAL A 385 33.47 20.03 17.08
N PHE A 386 34.25 19.50 16.11
CA PHE A 386 35.69 19.24 16.31
C PHE A 386 36.61 20.43 15.98
N GLY A 387 36.09 21.48 15.35
CA GLY A 387 36.85 22.67 14.96
C GLY A 387 37.02 23.72 16.06
N THR A 388 37.98 24.61 15.81
CA THR A 388 38.42 25.70 16.70
C THR A 388 37.92 27.09 16.27
N GLY A 389 37.06 27.16 15.25
CA GLY A 389 36.50 28.41 14.71
C GLY A 389 35.07 28.71 15.19
N GLY A 390 34.66 29.98 15.05
CA GLY A 390 33.28 30.43 15.27
C GLY A 390 32.54 30.69 13.95
N ALA A 391 31.24 31.02 14.03
CA ALA A 391 30.34 31.06 12.87
C ALA A 391 30.69 32.18 11.86
N THR A 392 31.40 31.82 10.79
CA THR A 392 31.63 32.69 9.63
C THR A 392 30.40 32.71 8.72
N GLN A 393 29.76 33.87 8.53
CA GLN A 393 28.76 34.02 7.47
C GLN A 393 29.43 33.92 6.09
N GLY A 394 28.80 33.18 5.17
CA GLY A 394 29.16 33.21 3.75
C GLY A 394 28.83 34.57 3.11
N PRO A 395 29.39 34.88 1.93
CA PRO A 395 29.26 36.20 1.30
C PRO A 395 27.81 36.53 0.92
N THR A 396 27.21 37.46 1.65
CA THR A 396 25.85 37.96 1.41
C THR A 396 25.73 38.64 0.04
N GLN A 397 25.07 37.98 -0.92
CA GLN A 397 24.60 38.66 -2.14
C GLN A 397 23.34 39.45 -1.82
N THR A 398 23.50 40.77 -1.62
CA THR A 398 22.38 41.70 -1.39
C THR A 398 21.47 41.78 -2.62
N PRO A 399 20.17 41.41 -2.54
CA PRO A 399 19.26 41.54 -3.67
C PRO A 399 18.99 43.02 -3.97
N ALA A 400 19.15 43.44 -5.22
CA ALA A 400 18.84 44.80 -5.65
C ALA A 400 17.32 45.03 -5.62
N VAL A 401 16.87 46.06 -4.89
CA VAL A 401 15.45 46.43 -4.79
C VAL A 401 14.99 47.09 -6.09
N THR A 402 14.31 46.32 -6.94
CA THR A 402 13.71 46.81 -8.19
C THR A 402 12.20 47.02 -8.01
N THR A 403 11.82 48.20 -7.52
CA THR A 403 10.42 48.64 -7.45
C THR A 403 9.84 48.77 -8.86
N THR A 404 8.73 48.11 -9.18
CA THR A 404 7.97 48.35 -10.42
C THR A 404 6.47 48.36 -10.16
N THR A 405 5.79 49.39 -10.66
CA THR A 405 4.39 49.71 -10.34
C THR A 405 3.38 49.00 -11.25
N THR A 406 2.15 48.83 -10.76
CA THR A 406 1.00 48.23 -11.46
C THR A 406 0.46 49.05 -12.64
N THR A 407 0.11 48.36 -13.74
CA THR A 407 -0.99 48.73 -14.67
C THR A 407 -1.49 47.46 -15.38
N ALA A 408 -2.68 47.44 -16.00
CA ALA A 408 -3.34 46.18 -16.40
C ALA A 408 -4.21 46.22 -17.68
N ARG A 409 -4.20 45.10 -18.43
CA ARG A 409 -5.30 44.54 -19.27
C ARG A 409 -5.67 45.37 -20.56
N PRO A 410 -6.38 44.88 -21.61
CA PRO A 410 -6.93 43.53 -21.96
C PRO A 410 -6.55 42.94 -23.37
N ALA A 411 -7.06 41.71 -23.60
CA ALA A 411 -7.58 41.17 -24.89
C ALA A 411 -6.62 40.74 -26.02
N THR A 412 -6.94 39.78 -26.92
CA THR A 412 -7.90 38.64 -26.97
C THR A 412 -7.53 37.75 -28.18
N THR A 413 -7.95 36.46 -28.19
CA THR A 413 -8.31 35.57 -29.35
C THR A 413 -7.67 34.16 -29.22
N THR A 414 -8.35 33.10 -28.75
CA THR A 414 -9.15 32.07 -29.51
C THR A 414 -8.46 31.44 -30.75
N THR A 415 -8.50 30.14 -31.07
CA THR A 415 -9.04 28.92 -30.41
C THR A 415 -8.35 27.67 -30.98
N THR A 416 -8.22 26.57 -30.21
CA THR A 416 -8.68 25.22 -30.64
C THR A 416 -8.59 24.21 -29.48
N THR A 417 -9.37 23.12 -29.59
CA THR A 417 -9.65 22.17 -28.49
C THR A 417 -9.43 20.73 -28.94
N ALA A 418 -8.74 19.92 -28.14
CA ALA A 418 -8.71 18.45 -28.24
C ALA A 418 -8.40 17.82 -26.87
N TYR A 419 -8.65 16.52 -26.68
CA TYR A 419 -8.83 15.89 -25.36
C TYR A 419 -8.10 14.54 -25.22
N ARG A 420 -7.61 14.25 -23.99
CA ARG A 420 -7.38 12.92 -23.36
C ARG A 420 -6.41 11.89 -24.00
N THR A 421 -5.57 11.28 -23.13
CA THR A 421 -5.25 9.83 -23.07
C THR A 421 -4.26 9.31 -24.17
N THR A 422 -3.36 8.34 -23.99
CA THR A 422 -3.34 7.12 -23.13
C THR A 422 -1.89 6.67 -22.71
N THR A 423 -1.84 5.57 -21.98
CA THR A 423 -0.76 4.81 -21.28
C THR A 423 0.46 4.32 -22.09
N THR A 424 1.52 3.99 -21.32
CA THR A 424 2.74 3.19 -21.62
C THR A 424 2.53 1.92 -22.47
N THR A 425 3.52 1.34 -23.18
CA THR A 425 4.85 0.97 -22.65
C THR A 425 5.97 0.76 -23.69
N THR A 426 6.94 1.66 -23.70
CA THR A 426 8.40 1.40 -23.58
C THR A 426 9.01 2.70 -23.03
N THR A 427 10.18 2.65 -22.38
CA THR A 427 10.65 3.71 -21.48
C THR A 427 11.12 5.00 -22.18
N ALA A 428 10.16 5.81 -22.60
CA ALA A 428 10.32 7.23 -22.91
C ALA A 428 9.34 8.05 -22.06
N ARG A 429 9.84 9.03 -21.30
CA ARG A 429 8.98 10.05 -20.68
C ARG A 429 8.41 10.97 -21.77
N PRO A 430 7.26 11.65 -21.54
CA PRO A 430 6.80 12.71 -22.45
C PRO A 430 7.93 13.70 -22.75
N ASN A 431 8.06 14.10 -24.02
CA ASN A 431 9.15 14.88 -24.62
C ASN A 431 10.53 14.20 -24.79
N GLN A 432 10.71 12.93 -24.42
CA GLN A 432 11.94 12.19 -24.76
C GLN A 432 11.76 11.42 -26.07
N LYS A 433 12.64 11.65 -27.04
CA LYS A 433 12.65 10.90 -28.31
C LYS A 433 12.98 9.42 -28.04
N LEU A 434 12.28 8.50 -28.70
CA LEU A 434 12.60 7.07 -28.71
C LEU A 434 14.07 6.86 -29.14
N VAL A 435 14.80 5.95 -28.50
CA VAL A 435 16.24 5.73 -28.77
C VAL A 435 16.48 4.28 -29.17
N CYS A 436 17.33 4.05 -30.17
CA CYS A 436 17.69 2.72 -30.66
C CYS A 436 18.61 1.99 -29.68
N PRO A 437 18.20 0.84 -29.09
CA PRO A 437 19.03 0.09 -28.14
C PRO A 437 20.19 -0.66 -28.80
N SER A 438 20.09 -0.96 -30.10
CA SER A 438 21.09 -1.68 -30.90
C SER A 438 20.91 -1.38 -32.40
N SER A 439 21.78 -1.95 -33.24
CA SER A 439 21.66 -1.94 -34.70
C SER A 439 20.66 -3.00 -35.15
N GLY A 440 19.65 -2.63 -35.93
CA GLY A 440 18.63 -3.56 -36.41
C GLY A 440 17.30 -2.86 -36.68
N TYR A 441 16.21 -3.46 -36.21
CA TYR A 441 14.87 -2.89 -36.30
C TYR A 441 14.20 -2.82 -34.93
N LEU A 442 13.43 -1.75 -34.69
CA LEU A 442 12.69 -1.51 -33.47
C LEU A 442 11.20 -1.36 -33.79
N ARG A 443 10.33 -2.24 -33.29
CA ARG A 443 8.88 -2.11 -33.48
C ARG A 443 8.39 -0.80 -32.86
N ASP A 444 7.48 -0.09 -33.53
CA ASP A 444 6.81 1.05 -32.91
C ASP A 444 5.94 0.55 -31.73
N PRO A 445 6.04 1.18 -30.54
CA PRO A 445 5.32 0.70 -29.35
C PRO A 445 3.82 0.99 -29.38
N ASN A 446 3.36 1.91 -30.24
CA ASN A 446 1.97 2.36 -30.35
C ASN A 446 1.25 1.75 -31.56
N ASN A 447 1.98 1.23 -32.55
CA ASN A 447 1.43 0.62 -33.76
C ASN A 447 2.24 -0.59 -34.22
N CYS A 448 1.73 -1.80 -33.95
CA CYS A 448 2.38 -3.06 -34.33
C CYS A 448 2.59 -3.26 -35.84
N ALA A 449 1.95 -2.48 -36.72
CA ALA A 449 2.19 -2.50 -38.17
C ALA A 449 3.29 -1.52 -38.61
N GLN A 450 4.02 -0.93 -37.66
CA GLN A 450 5.08 0.04 -37.91
C GLN A 450 6.35 -0.30 -37.11
N PHE A 451 7.50 0.10 -37.63
CA PHE A 451 8.81 -0.19 -37.07
C PHE A 451 9.85 0.81 -37.59
N TYR A 452 11.00 0.91 -36.93
CA TYR A 452 12.07 1.83 -37.27
C TYR A 452 13.32 1.05 -37.64
N GLN A 453 14.02 1.46 -38.69
CA GLN A 453 15.40 1.02 -38.93
C GLN A 453 16.32 1.78 -37.96
N CYS A 454 17.10 1.03 -37.18
CA CYS A 454 17.77 1.53 -35.98
C CYS A 454 19.30 1.44 -36.03
N TYR A 455 19.95 2.50 -35.54
CA TYR A 455 21.40 2.65 -35.40
C TYR A 455 21.73 2.88 -33.91
N PRO A 456 22.71 2.18 -33.31
CA PRO A 456 22.89 2.13 -31.86
C PRO A 456 23.02 3.52 -31.21
N GLY A 457 22.32 3.74 -30.10
CA GLY A 457 22.46 4.95 -29.26
C GLY A 457 21.90 6.24 -29.85
N LEU A 458 21.40 6.23 -31.09
CA LEU A 458 20.80 7.42 -31.70
C LEU A 458 19.30 7.53 -31.38
N PRO A 459 18.79 8.76 -31.17
CA PRO A 459 17.35 9.03 -31.18
C PRO A 459 16.76 8.67 -32.54
N VAL A 460 15.71 7.86 -32.52
CA VAL A 460 14.89 7.48 -33.67
C VAL A 460 14.35 8.73 -34.35
N GLN A 461 14.52 8.80 -35.68
CA GLN A 461 13.96 9.86 -36.51
C GLN A 461 12.64 9.42 -37.13
N SER A 462 11.70 10.34 -37.32
CA SER A 462 10.44 10.08 -38.03
C SER A 462 10.65 9.68 -39.50
N THR A 463 11.80 10.03 -40.08
CA THR A 463 12.28 9.63 -41.40
C THR A 463 12.73 8.17 -41.47
N TRP A 464 12.94 7.49 -40.34
CA TRP A 464 13.31 6.06 -40.28
C TRP A 464 12.08 5.14 -40.09
N LEU A 465 10.87 5.70 -40.10
CA LEU A 465 9.61 5.00 -39.88
C LEU A 465 9.22 4.17 -41.11
N LEU A 466 9.32 2.85 -40.96
CA LEU A 466 8.86 1.85 -41.90
C LEU A 466 7.47 1.34 -41.49
N LYS A 467 6.70 0.89 -42.48
CA LYS A 467 5.36 0.30 -42.28
C LYS A 467 5.30 -1.05 -42.95
N CYS A 468 4.68 -2.01 -42.28
CA CYS A 468 4.39 -3.30 -42.88
C CYS A 468 3.34 -3.16 -44.00
N PRO A 469 3.34 -4.07 -44.99
CA PRO A 469 2.26 -4.15 -45.97
C PRO A 469 0.90 -4.38 -45.29
N THR A 470 -0.18 -3.99 -45.98
CA THR A 470 -1.55 -4.05 -45.45
C THR A 470 -1.88 -5.43 -44.87
N ASN A 471 -2.41 -5.43 -43.64
CA ASN A 471 -2.75 -6.62 -42.83
C ASN A 471 -1.57 -7.43 -42.26
N LEU A 472 -0.33 -6.94 -42.36
CA LEU A 472 0.84 -7.50 -41.68
C LEU A 472 1.33 -6.61 -40.51
N TYR A 473 2.00 -7.23 -39.54
CA TYR A 473 2.55 -6.59 -38.35
C TYR A 473 4.02 -6.98 -38.17
N PHE A 474 4.83 -6.08 -37.63
CA PHE A 474 6.25 -6.32 -37.45
C PHE A 474 6.50 -7.21 -36.21
N ASP A 475 7.07 -8.39 -36.43
CA ASP A 475 7.53 -9.27 -35.36
C ASP A 475 9.02 -9.02 -35.06
N PRO A 476 9.36 -8.51 -33.86
CA PRO A 476 10.75 -8.27 -33.47
C PRO A 476 11.55 -9.55 -33.18
N LYS A 477 10.93 -10.75 -33.15
CA LYS A 477 11.66 -12.02 -33.04
C LYS A 477 12.23 -12.47 -34.39
N THR A 478 11.46 -12.34 -35.47
CA THR A 478 11.86 -12.73 -36.83
C THR A 478 12.34 -11.55 -37.69
N ASN A 479 12.26 -10.32 -37.17
CA ASN A 479 12.58 -9.06 -37.88
C ASN A 479 11.83 -8.89 -39.22
N ASN A 480 10.60 -9.40 -39.30
CA ASN A 480 9.80 -9.43 -40.51
C ASN A 480 8.34 -9.03 -40.26
N CYS A 481 7.66 -8.59 -41.33
CA CYS A 481 6.23 -8.32 -41.31
C CYS A 481 5.44 -9.62 -41.51
N THR A 482 4.63 -10.01 -40.53
CA THR A 482 3.89 -11.29 -40.50
C THR A 482 2.46 -11.10 -39.97
N TYR A 483 1.61 -12.13 -40.11
CA TYR A 483 0.26 -12.12 -39.54
C TYR A 483 0.32 -12.50 -38.06
N ILE A 484 -0.21 -11.65 -37.16
CA ILE A 484 -0.42 -12.02 -35.75
C ILE A 484 -1.71 -12.85 -35.63
N PHE A 485 -1.65 -14.08 -36.15
CA PHE A 485 -2.53 -15.17 -35.72
C PHE A 485 -1.76 -16.03 -34.71
N ASN A 486 -1.51 -15.48 -33.52
CA ASN A 486 -0.97 -16.28 -32.43
C ASN A 486 -2.06 -17.20 -31.89
N THR A 487 -2.03 -18.47 -32.31
CA THR A 487 -2.94 -19.53 -31.82
C THR A 487 -2.76 -19.84 -30.34
N ASP A 488 -1.64 -19.41 -29.75
CA ASP A 488 -1.14 -19.98 -28.50
C ASP A 488 -1.48 -19.14 -27.27
N TYR A 489 -2.25 -18.04 -27.41
CA TYR A 489 -2.77 -17.28 -26.27
C TYR A 489 -3.68 -18.16 -25.41
N LYS A 490 -3.44 -18.17 -24.10
CA LYS A 490 -4.23 -19.00 -23.18
C LYS A 490 -5.51 -18.28 -22.77
N VAL A 491 -6.61 -19.01 -22.79
CA VAL A 491 -7.86 -18.63 -22.13
C VAL A 491 -8.10 -19.62 -21.01
N PHE A 492 -8.00 -19.14 -19.77
CA PHE A 492 -8.36 -19.86 -18.56
C PHE A 492 -9.82 -19.58 -18.21
N CYS A 493 -10.63 -20.61 -18.07
CA CYS A 493 -12.04 -20.52 -17.72
C CYS A 493 -12.24 -21.15 -16.35
N PHE A 494 -12.48 -20.35 -15.31
CA PHE A 494 -12.79 -20.88 -13.98
C PHE A 494 -14.27 -21.24 -13.90
N PHE A 495 -14.60 -22.34 -13.22
CA PHE A 495 -15.97 -22.79 -12.97
C PHE A 495 -16.10 -23.27 -11.52
N ASP A 496 -17.15 -22.80 -10.84
CA ASP A 496 -17.52 -23.20 -9.49
C ASP A 496 -18.75 -24.11 -9.52
N ASN A 497 -18.66 -25.29 -8.89
CA ASN A 497 -19.74 -26.28 -8.92
C ASN A 497 -21.01 -25.85 -8.16
N GLN A 498 -20.92 -24.85 -7.27
CA GLN A 498 -22.06 -24.36 -6.49
C GLN A 498 -23.17 -23.76 -7.37
N ALA A 499 -22.88 -23.36 -8.61
CA ALA A 499 -23.90 -22.94 -9.57
C ALA A 499 -24.89 -24.05 -9.98
N THR A 500 -24.56 -25.32 -9.72
CA THR A 500 -25.48 -26.46 -9.89
C THR A 500 -26.68 -26.40 -8.92
N TYR A 501 -26.54 -25.74 -7.77
CA TYR A 501 -27.60 -25.57 -6.77
C TYR A 501 -28.46 -24.32 -6.98
N ARG A 502 -28.08 -23.42 -7.88
CA ARG A 502 -28.91 -22.25 -8.24
C ARG A 502 -30.21 -22.72 -8.88
N VAL A 503 -31.26 -21.90 -8.76
CA VAL A 503 -32.62 -22.22 -9.21
C VAL A 503 -33.02 -21.47 -10.48
N GLY A 504 -33.90 -22.07 -11.29
CA GLY A 504 -34.41 -21.49 -12.53
C GLY A 504 -33.29 -21.17 -13.54
N GLU A 505 -33.37 -19.99 -14.16
CA GLU A 505 -32.37 -19.58 -15.15
C GLU A 505 -30.95 -19.43 -14.58
N GLY A 506 -30.81 -19.16 -13.29
CA GLY A 506 -29.51 -19.08 -12.62
C GLY A 506 -28.72 -20.39 -12.56
N LYS A 507 -29.38 -21.54 -12.78
CA LYS A 507 -28.73 -22.86 -12.74
C LYS A 507 -27.77 -23.06 -13.91
N VAL A 508 -26.50 -23.34 -13.62
CA VAL A 508 -25.49 -23.71 -14.61
C VAL A 508 -24.80 -25.00 -14.15
N THR A 509 -24.58 -25.94 -15.06
CA THR A 509 -23.93 -27.24 -14.76
C THR A 509 -22.76 -27.52 -15.71
N ILE A 510 -22.04 -28.61 -15.47
CA ILE A 510 -20.82 -28.98 -16.22
C ILE A 510 -21.11 -29.18 -17.72
N GLU A 511 -22.34 -29.57 -18.05
CA GLU A 511 -22.81 -29.82 -19.41
C GLU A 511 -22.95 -28.53 -20.25
N ASP A 512 -23.12 -27.37 -19.61
CA ASP A 512 -23.23 -26.07 -20.29
C ASP A 512 -21.87 -25.55 -20.79
N ILE A 513 -20.77 -26.06 -20.25
CA ILE A 513 -19.40 -25.53 -20.44
C ILE A 513 -18.97 -25.62 -21.92
N ASN A 514 -18.93 -24.47 -22.59
CA ASN A 514 -18.46 -24.37 -23.97
C ASN A 514 -16.92 -24.41 -24.06
N SER A 515 -16.36 -25.62 -24.14
CA SER A 515 -14.92 -25.86 -24.24
C SER A 515 -14.23 -25.18 -25.44
N ASN A 516 -14.93 -24.95 -26.56
CA ASN A 516 -14.36 -24.31 -27.75
C ASN A 516 -13.93 -22.86 -27.47
N LEU A 517 -14.47 -22.22 -26.43
CA LEU A 517 -14.07 -20.89 -25.96
C LEU A 517 -12.88 -20.89 -24.99
N CYS A 518 -12.44 -22.05 -24.50
CA CYS A 518 -11.39 -22.19 -23.48
C CYS A 518 -10.10 -22.80 -24.05
N THR A 519 -9.00 -22.72 -23.31
CA THR A 519 -7.78 -23.54 -23.54
C THR A 519 -7.41 -24.32 -22.28
N HIS A 520 -7.72 -23.76 -21.12
CA HIS A 520 -7.62 -24.39 -19.82
C HIS A 520 -8.97 -24.14 -19.13
N ILE A 521 -9.58 -25.18 -18.57
CA ILE A 521 -10.75 -25.05 -17.70
C ILE A 521 -10.30 -25.44 -16.31
N VAL A 522 -10.53 -24.57 -15.33
CA VAL A 522 -10.16 -24.80 -13.92
C VAL A 522 -11.44 -25.08 -13.14
N TYR A 523 -11.59 -26.32 -12.67
CA TYR A 523 -12.75 -26.75 -11.91
C TYR A 523 -12.50 -26.64 -10.40
N THR A 524 -12.98 -25.56 -9.79
CA THR A 524 -12.74 -25.26 -8.37
C THR A 524 -13.59 -26.18 -7.50
N SER A 525 -12.94 -27.15 -6.86
CA SER A 525 -13.62 -28.29 -6.22
C SER A 525 -12.87 -28.87 -5.01
N ILE A 526 -11.61 -28.47 -4.76
CA ILE A 526 -10.80 -29.04 -3.68
C ILE A 526 -10.16 -28.01 -2.76
N SER A 527 -9.85 -28.44 -1.54
CA SER A 527 -9.06 -27.72 -0.55
C SER A 527 -8.11 -28.69 0.16
N LEU A 528 -7.37 -28.22 1.17
CA LEU A 528 -6.48 -29.04 1.99
C LEU A 528 -6.92 -29.00 3.45
N THR A 529 -7.01 -30.18 4.06
CA THR A 529 -7.13 -30.35 5.51
C THR A 529 -5.83 -29.94 6.22
N ALA A 530 -5.91 -29.61 7.51
CA ALA A 530 -4.73 -29.33 8.34
C ALA A 530 -3.73 -30.50 8.41
N ALA A 531 -4.16 -31.72 8.09
CA ALA A 531 -3.32 -32.93 8.01
C ALA A 531 -2.65 -33.14 6.63
N GLY A 532 -2.72 -32.15 5.73
CA GLY A 532 -2.14 -32.26 4.38
C GLY A 532 -2.87 -33.24 3.46
N LYS A 533 -4.15 -33.54 3.70
CA LYS A 533 -4.96 -34.35 2.78
C LYS A 533 -5.91 -33.48 1.96
N THR A 534 -6.07 -33.79 0.68
CA THR A 534 -7.07 -33.19 -0.22
C THR A 534 -8.48 -33.46 0.28
N GLN A 535 -9.28 -32.40 0.39
CA GLN A 535 -10.69 -32.42 0.75
C GLN A 535 -11.51 -31.93 -0.44
N LEU A 536 -12.60 -32.63 -0.78
CA LEU A 536 -13.57 -32.14 -1.75
C LEU A 536 -14.49 -31.10 -1.09
N LEU A 537 -14.84 -30.05 -1.84
CA LEU A 537 -15.79 -29.02 -1.42
C LEU A 537 -17.23 -29.54 -1.50
N ASP A 538 -17.56 -30.31 -2.55
CA ASP A 538 -18.84 -31.00 -2.68
C ASP A 538 -18.65 -32.41 -3.28
N SER A 539 -18.45 -33.40 -2.39
CA SER A 539 -18.36 -34.81 -2.78
C SER A 539 -19.65 -35.37 -3.38
N PHE A 540 -20.82 -34.74 -3.17
CA PHE A 540 -22.06 -35.18 -3.78
C PHE A 540 -22.10 -34.81 -5.26
N THR A 541 -21.89 -33.55 -5.63
CA THR A 541 -21.84 -33.15 -7.05
C THR A 541 -20.66 -33.79 -7.77
N ASP A 542 -19.47 -33.76 -7.17
CA ASP A 542 -18.22 -34.12 -7.84
C ASP A 542 -18.06 -35.64 -8.03
N VAL A 543 -18.47 -36.45 -7.05
CA VAL A 543 -18.25 -37.91 -7.04
C VAL A 543 -19.56 -38.69 -7.11
N THR A 544 -20.47 -38.52 -6.14
CA THR A 544 -21.72 -39.32 -6.07
C THR A 544 -22.60 -39.11 -7.29
N ASN A 545 -22.70 -37.86 -7.78
CA ASN A 545 -23.39 -37.46 -8.99
C ASN A 545 -22.43 -37.36 -10.20
N GLY A 546 -21.23 -37.94 -10.14
CA GLY A 546 -20.31 -38.12 -11.28
C GLY A 546 -19.78 -36.86 -11.96
N GLY A 547 -19.72 -35.72 -11.26
CA GLY A 547 -19.25 -34.44 -11.80
C GLY A 547 -17.85 -34.51 -12.42
N PHE A 548 -16.87 -35.09 -11.72
CA PHE A 548 -15.50 -35.24 -12.25
C PHE A 548 -15.43 -36.07 -13.53
N THR A 549 -16.23 -37.14 -13.65
CA THR A 549 -16.32 -37.96 -14.86
C THR A 549 -16.86 -37.16 -16.04
N ARG A 550 -17.92 -36.38 -15.82
CA ARG A 550 -18.48 -35.51 -16.88
C ARG A 550 -17.55 -34.35 -17.22
N PHE A 551 -16.81 -33.80 -16.26
CA PHE A 551 -15.81 -32.79 -16.52
C PHE A 551 -14.66 -33.34 -17.39
N LYS A 552 -14.10 -34.52 -17.10
CA LYS A 552 -13.09 -35.15 -17.98
C LYS A 552 -13.63 -35.44 -19.39
N SER A 553 -14.91 -35.80 -19.52
CA SER A 553 -15.54 -36.02 -20.84
C SER A 553 -15.51 -34.79 -21.76
N ILE A 554 -15.31 -33.58 -21.21
CA ILE A 554 -15.17 -32.35 -21.99
C ILE A 554 -13.83 -32.35 -22.73
N CYS A 555 -12.72 -32.64 -22.03
CA CYS A 555 -11.39 -32.68 -22.64
C CYS A 555 -11.14 -33.96 -23.45
N GLU A 556 -11.91 -35.03 -23.23
CA GLU A 556 -11.95 -36.18 -24.14
C GLU A 556 -12.61 -35.84 -25.48
N ARG A 557 -13.67 -35.01 -25.46
CA ARG A 557 -14.34 -34.48 -26.67
C ARG A 557 -13.55 -33.35 -27.34
N ASN A 558 -12.78 -32.59 -26.56
CA ASN A 558 -11.96 -31.47 -27.04
C ASN A 558 -10.51 -31.57 -26.50
N PRO A 559 -9.65 -32.40 -27.11
CA PRO A 559 -8.28 -32.65 -26.64
C PRO A 559 -7.33 -31.44 -26.78
N GLY A 560 -7.79 -30.34 -27.37
CA GLY A 560 -7.08 -29.05 -27.35
C GLY A 560 -7.22 -28.29 -26.02
N VAL A 561 -8.09 -28.74 -25.11
CA VAL A 561 -8.38 -28.09 -23.83
C VAL A 561 -7.81 -28.90 -22.66
N LYS A 562 -7.29 -28.21 -21.65
CA LYS A 562 -6.76 -28.79 -20.41
C LYS A 562 -7.79 -28.74 -19.30
N CYS A 563 -8.18 -29.91 -18.77
CA CYS A 563 -9.10 -30.04 -17.64
C CYS A 563 -8.30 -30.02 -16.34
N MET A 564 -8.15 -28.84 -15.75
CA MET A 564 -7.40 -28.59 -14.50
C MET A 564 -8.34 -28.60 -13.29
N ILE A 565 -7.80 -28.95 -12.13
CA ILE A 565 -8.53 -28.86 -10.85
C ILE A 565 -8.13 -27.58 -10.10
N GLY A 566 -9.09 -26.91 -9.46
CA GLY A 566 -8.84 -25.70 -8.67
C GLY A 566 -8.78 -26.01 -7.18
N LEU A 567 -7.65 -25.70 -6.56
CA LEU A 567 -7.39 -25.88 -5.12
C LEU A 567 -7.45 -24.52 -4.41
N THR A 568 -8.42 -24.36 -3.51
CA THR A 568 -8.70 -23.08 -2.82
C THR A 568 -8.49 -23.18 -1.31
N SER A 569 -8.02 -22.11 -0.66
CA SER A 569 -8.03 -21.98 0.81
C SER A 569 -9.43 -21.68 1.38
N GLY A 570 -10.40 -21.30 0.53
CA GLY A 570 -11.80 -21.08 0.88
C GLY A 570 -12.02 -20.03 1.98
N LEU A 571 -13.18 -20.12 2.65
CA LEU A 571 -13.55 -19.23 3.77
C LEU A 571 -12.65 -19.36 5.02
N SER A 572 -11.74 -20.34 5.04
CA SER A 572 -10.78 -20.53 6.14
C SER A 572 -9.63 -19.51 6.13
N GLY A 573 -9.49 -18.74 5.05
CA GLY A 573 -8.33 -17.86 4.83
C GLY A 573 -7.03 -18.66 4.92
N SER A 574 -6.01 -18.06 5.50
CA SER A 574 -4.70 -18.72 5.62
C SER A 574 -4.57 -19.69 6.79
N LYS A 575 -5.53 -19.74 7.73
CA LYS A 575 -5.36 -20.44 9.03
C LYS A 575 -5.10 -21.94 8.92
N ILE A 576 -5.76 -22.64 8.00
CA ILE A 576 -5.53 -24.08 7.77
C ILE A 576 -4.23 -24.28 7.00
N PHE A 577 -4.00 -23.47 5.95
CA PHE A 577 -2.86 -23.61 5.07
C PHE A 577 -1.56 -23.30 5.82
N THR A 578 -1.45 -22.21 6.58
CA THR A 578 -0.25 -21.88 7.39
C THR A 578 0.12 -23.00 8.37
N THR A 579 -0.86 -23.60 9.03
CA THR A 579 -0.64 -24.70 9.99
C THR A 579 -0.01 -25.92 9.30
N MET A 580 -0.45 -26.22 8.08
CA MET A 580 0.06 -27.31 7.25
C MET A 580 1.44 -26.96 6.64
N MET A 581 1.57 -25.75 6.09
CA MET A 581 2.75 -25.26 5.37
C MET A 581 3.98 -25.11 6.27
N ASN A 582 3.81 -24.86 7.56
CA ASN A 582 4.93 -24.81 8.53
C ASN A 582 5.58 -26.19 8.79
N SER A 583 5.01 -27.31 8.31
CA SER A 583 5.59 -28.65 8.47
C SER A 583 5.97 -29.27 7.13
N ALA A 584 7.27 -29.54 6.92
CA ALA A 584 7.76 -30.19 5.71
C ALA A 584 7.09 -31.56 5.45
N GLN A 585 6.82 -32.33 6.51
CA GLN A 585 6.10 -33.61 6.39
C GLN A 585 4.67 -33.42 5.91
N LEU A 586 3.97 -32.37 6.36
CA LEU A 586 2.59 -32.10 5.94
C LEU A 586 2.54 -31.49 4.53
N ARG A 587 3.52 -30.66 4.14
CA ARG A 587 3.69 -30.21 2.74
C ARG A 587 3.86 -31.39 1.79
N SER A 588 4.77 -32.32 2.10
CA SER A 588 5.01 -33.50 1.27
C SER A 588 3.81 -34.47 1.25
N THR A 589 3.07 -34.55 2.37
CA THR A 589 1.77 -35.25 2.43
C THR A 589 0.74 -34.59 1.51
N ALA A 590 0.67 -33.25 1.47
CA ALA A 590 -0.20 -32.50 0.57
C ALA A 590 0.17 -32.69 -0.90
N VAL A 591 1.45 -32.60 -1.25
CA VAL A 591 1.93 -32.92 -2.62
C VAL A 591 1.54 -34.35 -2.99
N SER A 592 1.77 -35.33 -2.12
CA SER A 592 1.40 -36.74 -2.36
C SER A 592 -0.11 -36.93 -2.55
N SER A 593 -0.93 -36.26 -1.73
CA SER A 593 -2.41 -36.33 -1.80
C SER A 593 -2.95 -35.68 -3.08
N ILE A 594 -2.39 -34.53 -3.46
CA ILE A 594 -2.71 -33.82 -4.72
C ILE A 594 -2.31 -34.68 -5.91
N MET A 595 -1.10 -35.22 -5.94
CA MET A 595 -0.63 -36.06 -7.04
C MET A 595 -1.50 -37.33 -7.19
N SER A 596 -1.89 -38.02 -6.11
CA SER A 596 -2.82 -39.16 -6.21
C SER A 596 -4.14 -38.76 -6.87
N LEU A 597 -4.72 -37.62 -6.47
CA LEU A 597 -5.95 -37.09 -7.07
C LEU A 597 -5.75 -36.77 -8.57
N LEU A 598 -4.66 -36.08 -8.92
CA LEU A 598 -4.33 -35.67 -10.29
C LEU A 598 -4.05 -36.87 -11.22
N ILE A 599 -3.14 -37.79 -10.86
CA ILE A 599 -2.64 -38.84 -11.78
C ILE A 599 -3.27 -40.22 -11.61
N GLN A 600 -3.71 -40.61 -10.41
CA GLN A 600 -4.24 -41.96 -10.16
C GLN A 600 -5.77 -42.00 -10.22
N GLN A 601 -6.44 -41.03 -9.58
CA GLN A 601 -7.89 -41.07 -9.40
C GLN A 601 -8.65 -40.53 -10.61
N TYR A 602 -8.35 -39.30 -11.06
CA TYR A 602 -9.19 -38.61 -12.06
C TYR A 602 -8.45 -38.15 -13.33
N LYS A 603 -7.12 -38.27 -13.39
CA LYS A 603 -6.30 -37.97 -14.58
C LYS A 603 -6.51 -36.55 -15.11
N PHE A 604 -6.50 -35.57 -14.21
CA PHE A 604 -6.58 -34.15 -14.57
C PHE A 604 -5.29 -33.66 -15.23
N ASP A 605 -5.42 -32.66 -16.09
CA ASP A 605 -4.34 -32.12 -16.93
C ASP A 605 -3.45 -31.09 -16.21
N GLY A 606 -3.81 -30.70 -14.99
CA GLY A 606 -3.10 -29.69 -14.20
C GLY A 606 -3.85 -29.24 -12.96
N LEU A 607 -3.28 -28.25 -12.29
CA LEU A 607 -3.75 -27.69 -11.03
C LEU A 607 -3.62 -26.16 -11.06
N ASP A 608 -4.64 -25.44 -10.60
CA ASP A 608 -4.49 -24.06 -10.14
C ASP A 608 -4.51 -24.02 -8.61
N VAL A 609 -3.54 -23.32 -8.01
CA VAL A 609 -3.51 -23.10 -6.55
C VAL A 609 -3.90 -21.66 -6.22
N PHE A 610 -5.00 -21.51 -5.51
CA PHE A 610 -5.49 -20.24 -4.98
C PHE A 610 -5.45 -20.23 -3.44
N TRP A 611 -4.40 -19.63 -2.89
CA TRP A 611 -4.31 -19.34 -1.45
C TRP A 611 -4.51 -17.84 -1.23
N GLN A 612 -5.51 -17.49 -0.41
CA GLN A 612 -5.92 -16.11 -0.15
C GLN A 612 -5.62 -15.67 1.31
N TYR A 613 -4.43 -15.23 1.69
CA TYR A 613 -3.15 -15.10 0.95
C TYR A 613 -2.00 -15.48 1.88
N PRO A 614 -0.87 -16.05 1.42
CA PRO A 614 0.13 -16.70 2.28
C PRO A 614 0.44 -16.00 3.62
N VAL A 615 0.82 -14.73 3.61
CA VAL A 615 1.15 -13.96 4.83
C VAL A 615 -0.07 -13.25 5.44
N LEU A 616 -1.06 -12.85 4.62
CA LEU A 616 -2.22 -12.07 5.05
C LEU A 616 -3.42 -12.96 5.44
N LYS A 617 -4.54 -12.35 5.85
CA LYS A 617 -5.79 -13.04 6.24
C LYS A 617 -5.57 -14.24 7.21
N GLY A 618 -4.72 -14.05 8.21
CA GLY A 618 -4.40 -15.06 9.23
C GLY A 618 -3.26 -16.02 8.87
N GLY A 619 -2.34 -15.60 8.00
CA GLY A 619 -1.09 -16.30 7.70
C GLY A 619 0.07 -15.90 8.61
N ASN A 620 1.24 -16.50 8.39
CA ASN A 620 2.50 -16.17 9.05
C ASN A 620 3.52 -15.62 8.04
N PRO A 621 4.50 -14.80 8.44
CA PRO A 621 5.55 -14.29 7.52
C PRO A 621 6.32 -15.40 6.78
N GLU A 622 6.57 -16.53 7.46
CA GLU A 622 7.25 -17.70 6.89
C GLU A 622 6.48 -18.35 5.72
N ASP A 623 5.17 -18.12 5.61
CA ASP A 623 4.37 -18.67 4.52
C ASP A 623 4.78 -18.14 3.15
N ARG A 624 5.39 -16.95 3.09
CA ARG A 624 6.04 -16.42 1.88
C ARG A 624 7.03 -17.43 1.28
N TYR A 625 7.81 -18.10 2.13
CA TYR A 625 8.84 -19.06 1.75
C TYR A 625 8.34 -20.52 1.79
N ASN A 626 7.49 -20.88 2.76
CA ASN A 626 6.87 -22.20 2.79
C ASN A 626 6.00 -22.47 1.55
N PHE A 627 5.36 -21.44 1.00
CA PHE A 627 4.64 -21.53 -0.27
C PHE A 627 5.59 -21.76 -1.47
N VAL A 628 6.77 -21.13 -1.50
CA VAL A 628 7.81 -21.44 -2.50
C VAL A 628 8.22 -22.90 -2.43
N TYR A 629 8.52 -23.42 -1.23
CA TYR A 629 8.91 -24.83 -1.06
C TYR A 629 7.81 -25.79 -1.51
N PHE A 630 6.56 -25.54 -1.12
CA PHE A 630 5.40 -26.32 -1.55
C PHE A 630 5.21 -26.30 -3.07
N ILE A 631 5.22 -25.11 -3.69
CA ILE A 631 5.04 -24.95 -5.14
C ILE A 631 6.22 -25.54 -5.93
N ALA A 632 7.45 -25.52 -5.39
CA ALA A 632 8.60 -26.17 -6.01
C ALA A 632 8.53 -27.70 -5.94
N GLU A 633 8.20 -28.27 -4.77
CA GLU A 633 8.01 -29.72 -4.59
C GLU A 633 6.86 -30.25 -5.47
N LEU A 634 5.76 -29.51 -5.52
CA LEU A 634 4.59 -29.80 -6.35
C LEU A 634 4.92 -29.71 -7.85
N SER A 635 5.59 -28.64 -8.28
CA SER A 635 6.05 -28.46 -9.67
C SER A 635 6.97 -29.58 -10.13
N ALA A 636 7.95 -29.97 -9.29
CA ALA A 636 8.86 -31.07 -9.60
C ALA A 636 8.11 -32.40 -9.81
N ASN A 637 7.09 -32.69 -9.00
CA ASN A 637 6.25 -33.87 -9.16
C ASN A 637 5.34 -33.78 -10.39
N MET A 638 4.69 -32.64 -10.64
CA MET A 638 3.77 -32.43 -11.76
C MET A 638 4.46 -32.47 -13.12
N ARG A 639 5.67 -31.91 -13.23
CA ARG A 639 6.45 -31.87 -14.48
C ARG A 639 6.84 -33.26 -14.99
N MET A 640 7.03 -34.25 -14.11
CA MET A 640 7.28 -35.65 -14.51
C MET A 640 6.13 -36.27 -15.31
N TYR A 641 4.91 -35.75 -15.17
CA TYR A 641 3.70 -36.23 -15.85
C TYR A 641 3.17 -35.24 -16.90
N GLY A 642 3.91 -34.17 -17.22
CA GLY A 642 3.50 -33.15 -18.19
C GLY A 642 2.29 -32.30 -17.78
N LEU A 643 2.01 -32.22 -16.47
CA LEU A 643 0.87 -31.48 -15.92
C LEU A 643 1.17 -29.98 -15.80
N VAL A 644 0.17 -29.14 -16.05
CA VAL A 644 0.29 -27.67 -15.94
C VAL A 644 0.08 -27.22 -14.50
N LEU A 645 0.98 -26.40 -13.96
CA LEU A 645 0.82 -25.74 -12.64
C LEU A 645 0.64 -24.23 -12.81
N SER A 646 -0.56 -23.73 -12.51
CA SER A 646 -0.83 -22.29 -12.37
C SER A 646 -1.12 -21.90 -10.92
N ILE A 647 -0.99 -20.61 -10.61
CA ILE A 647 -1.44 -20.06 -9.32
C ILE A 647 -2.30 -18.81 -9.55
N SER A 648 -3.40 -18.69 -8.81
CA SER A 648 -4.22 -17.48 -8.77
C SER A 648 -3.76 -16.56 -7.65
N VAL A 649 -3.50 -15.29 -7.98
CA VAL A 649 -2.72 -14.36 -7.14
C VAL A 649 -3.42 -13.02 -6.90
N ALA A 650 -2.99 -12.34 -5.84
CA ALA A 650 -3.66 -11.19 -5.26
C ALA A 650 -3.90 -10.00 -6.22
N PRO A 651 -4.99 -9.23 -6.01
CA PRO A 651 -5.44 -8.19 -6.93
C PRO A 651 -4.63 -6.89 -6.88
N THR A 652 -3.80 -6.67 -5.86
CA THR A 652 -3.11 -5.39 -5.63
C THR A 652 -1.64 -5.60 -5.22
N ASN A 653 -0.82 -4.59 -5.53
CA ASN A 653 0.63 -4.62 -5.30
C ASN A 653 0.97 -4.95 -3.84
N ASP A 654 0.45 -4.19 -2.88
CA ASP A 654 0.68 -4.35 -1.44
C ASP A 654 0.43 -5.79 -0.95
N PHE A 655 -0.64 -6.43 -1.45
CA PHE A 655 -1.02 -7.78 -1.06
C PHE A 655 -0.08 -8.83 -1.62
N PHE A 656 0.40 -8.68 -2.86
CA PHE A 656 1.33 -9.66 -3.44
C PHE A 656 2.78 -9.42 -3.00
N MET A 657 3.21 -8.15 -2.93
CA MET A 657 4.54 -7.74 -2.46
C MET A 657 4.81 -8.16 -1.03
N SER A 658 3.80 -8.22 -0.16
CA SER A 658 3.89 -8.80 1.19
C SER A 658 3.81 -10.34 1.19
N SER A 659 2.95 -10.94 0.38
CA SER A 659 2.60 -12.36 0.52
C SER A 659 3.47 -13.36 -0.27
N TYR A 660 4.14 -12.97 -1.35
CA TYR A 660 4.80 -13.93 -2.25
C TYR A 660 6.27 -13.59 -2.51
N ASP A 661 7.14 -14.60 -2.47
CA ASP A 661 8.49 -14.55 -3.04
C ASP A 661 8.40 -14.85 -4.56
N VAL A 662 8.09 -13.79 -5.31
CA VAL A 662 7.83 -13.84 -6.75
C VAL A 662 9.04 -14.35 -7.56
N PRO A 663 10.29 -13.90 -7.32
CA PRO A 663 11.47 -14.38 -8.06
C PRO A 663 11.74 -15.88 -7.91
N ASN A 664 11.35 -16.50 -6.79
CA ASN A 664 11.47 -17.95 -6.62
C ASN A 664 10.25 -18.73 -7.12
N LEU A 665 9.02 -18.22 -6.96
CA LEU A 665 7.82 -18.86 -7.51
C LEU A 665 7.87 -19.00 -9.04
N MET A 666 8.38 -18.00 -9.77
CA MET A 666 8.39 -18.01 -11.25
C MET A 666 9.26 -19.10 -11.88
N LYS A 667 10.13 -19.75 -11.09
CA LYS A 667 10.94 -20.92 -11.51
C LYS A 667 10.09 -22.20 -11.59
N SER A 668 9.06 -22.29 -10.75
CA SER A 668 8.25 -23.49 -10.51
C SER A 668 6.85 -23.39 -11.13
N VAL A 669 6.26 -22.20 -11.14
CA VAL A 669 4.93 -21.91 -11.73
C VAL A 669 5.05 -21.81 -13.25
N ASP A 670 4.06 -22.31 -13.99
CA ASP A 670 3.96 -22.14 -15.44
C ASP A 670 3.18 -20.86 -15.80
N TYR A 671 2.04 -20.60 -15.15
CA TYR A 671 1.23 -19.40 -15.35
C TYR A 671 0.75 -18.75 -14.04
N PHE A 672 0.75 -17.42 -13.99
CA PHE A 672 0.20 -16.61 -12.89
C PHE A 672 -1.12 -15.99 -13.34
N ASN A 673 -2.23 -16.41 -12.72
CA ASN A 673 -3.56 -15.85 -12.94
C ASN A 673 -3.73 -14.62 -12.04
N ILE A 674 -3.38 -13.44 -12.56
CA ILE A 674 -3.49 -12.16 -11.83
C ILE A 674 -4.96 -11.75 -11.77
N MET A 675 -5.56 -11.76 -10.59
CA MET A 675 -6.95 -11.34 -10.39
C MET A 675 -7.07 -9.81 -10.38
N ALA A 676 -6.85 -9.13 -11.50
CA ALA A 676 -6.86 -7.66 -11.60
C ALA A 676 -8.28 -7.06 -11.63
N PHE A 677 -9.10 -7.46 -10.65
CA PHE A 677 -10.49 -7.06 -10.41
C PHE A 677 -10.79 -7.06 -8.90
N ASP A 678 -12.04 -6.77 -8.51
CA ASP A 678 -12.44 -6.46 -7.12
C ASP A 678 -11.60 -5.36 -6.46
N LEU A 679 -11.11 -4.42 -7.28
CA LEU A 679 -10.28 -3.28 -6.87
C LEU A 679 -11.07 -2.22 -6.09
N HIS A 680 -12.38 -2.16 -6.32
CA HIS A 680 -13.31 -1.22 -5.68
C HIS A 680 -14.67 -1.87 -5.42
N SER A 681 -15.23 -1.62 -4.23
CA SER A 681 -16.56 -2.08 -3.82
C SER A 681 -17.04 -1.34 -2.55
N TYR A 682 -18.15 -1.80 -1.96
CA TYR A 682 -18.88 -1.14 -0.87
C TYR A 682 -18.03 -0.76 0.37
N TRP A 683 -16.87 -1.41 0.57
CA TRP A 683 -15.98 -1.16 1.69
C TRP A 683 -15.21 0.17 1.58
N ASP A 684 -15.08 0.73 0.37
CA ASP A 684 -14.35 2.00 0.13
C ASP A 684 -15.11 3.24 0.64
N GLY A 685 -16.40 3.09 0.98
CA GLY A 685 -17.30 4.20 1.31
C GLY A 685 -17.64 5.13 0.15
N LYS A 686 -17.08 4.88 -1.04
CA LYS A 686 -17.27 5.64 -2.29
C LYS A 686 -17.24 4.71 -3.51
N THR A 687 -17.84 5.12 -4.61
CA THR A 687 -17.82 4.38 -5.88
C THR A 687 -16.46 4.44 -6.58
N GLY A 688 -16.07 3.33 -7.19
CA GLY A 688 -14.87 3.16 -8.01
C GLY A 688 -15.05 1.98 -8.95
N HIS A 689 -14.28 1.89 -10.04
CA HIS A 689 -14.41 0.76 -10.97
C HIS A 689 -13.73 -0.49 -10.41
N GLN A 690 -14.43 -1.63 -10.38
CA GLN A 690 -13.87 -2.87 -9.82
C GLN A 690 -12.66 -3.40 -10.58
N SER A 691 -12.45 -2.97 -11.82
CA SER A 691 -11.45 -3.52 -12.75
C SER A 691 -10.95 -2.47 -13.75
N ALA A 692 -10.72 -1.22 -13.31
CA ALA A 692 -10.16 -0.14 -14.11
C ALA A 692 -8.91 -0.61 -14.91
N LEU A 693 -8.87 -0.38 -16.23
CA LEU A 693 -7.68 -0.70 -17.02
C LEU A 693 -6.52 0.26 -16.73
N TYR A 694 -6.85 1.54 -16.51
CA TYR A 694 -5.90 2.63 -16.23
C TYR A 694 -6.39 3.50 -15.05
N SER A 695 -5.48 4.24 -14.42
CA SER A 695 -5.82 5.25 -13.40
C SER A 695 -6.56 6.45 -14.02
N SER A 696 -7.37 7.15 -13.23
CA SER A 696 -8.13 8.34 -13.65
C SER A 696 -7.27 9.61 -13.78
N GLY A 697 -6.11 9.65 -13.11
CA GLY A 697 -5.29 10.85 -12.95
C GLY A 697 -5.87 11.82 -11.91
N LYS A 698 -6.75 11.34 -11.03
CA LYS A 698 -7.43 12.10 -9.96
C LYS A 698 -7.37 11.40 -8.59
N GLU A 699 -6.69 10.27 -8.53
CA GLU A 699 -6.40 9.53 -7.30
C GLU A 699 -5.64 10.42 -6.31
N THR A 700 -5.97 10.32 -5.03
CA THR A 700 -5.46 11.20 -3.97
C THR A 700 -4.31 10.60 -3.16
N THR A 701 -4.03 9.31 -3.36
CA THR A 701 -3.00 8.54 -2.64
C THR A 701 -2.25 7.61 -3.59
N LEU A 702 -1.00 7.26 -3.23
CA LEU A 702 -0.20 6.28 -3.99
C LEU A 702 -0.88 4.90 -4.08
N TYR A 703 -1.62 4.50 -3.03
CA TYR A 703 -2.43 3.28 -3.03
C TYR A 703 -3.49 3.31 -4.14
N GLU A 704 -4.32 4.36 -4.18
CA GLU A 704 -5.36 4.54 -5.20
C GLU A 704 -4.77 4.57 -6.61
N THR A 705 -3.62 5.23 -6.83
CA THR A 705 -2.97 5.26 -8.16
C THR A 705 -2.59 3.88 -8.68
N GLN A 706 -2.50 2.86 -7.82
CA GLN A 706 -2.15 1.49 -8.16
C GLN A 706 -3.37 0.56 -8.31
N LEU A 707 -4.59 1.02 -8.02
CA LEU A 707 -5.84 0.26 -8.17
C LEU A 707 -6.34 0.23 -9.62
N ASN A 708 -5.49 -0.23 -10.54
CA ASN A 708 -5.83 -0.45 -11.95
C ASN A 708 -4.95 -1.55 -12.57
N VAL A 709 -5.47 -2.22 -13.60
CA VAL A 709 -4.83 -3.35 -14.29
C VAL A 709 -3.42 -3.02 -14.75
N ASP A 710 -3.17 -1.83 -15.30
CA ASP A 710 -1.85 -1.48 -15.83
C ASP A 710 -0.79 -1.38 -14.72
N SER A 711 -1.13 -0.77 -13.58
CA SER A 711 -0.25 -0.72 -12.41
C SER A 711 0.01 -2.11 -11.81
N ILE A 712 -1.02 -2.96 -11.71
CA ILE A 712 -0.89 -4.31 -11.13
C ILE A 712 -0.02 -5.20 -12.03
N VAL A 713 -0.30 -5.25 -13.33
CA VAL A 713 0.48 -6.01 -14.31
C VAL A 713 1.92 -5.49 -14.38
N SER A 714 2.13 -4.17 -14.32
CA SER A 714 3.48 -3.61 -14.28
C SER A 714 4.24 -3.98 -13.02
N GLY A 715 3.58 -4.09 -11.87
CA GLY A 715 4.18 -4.59 -10.63
C GLY A 715 4.69 -6.03 -10.76
N TRP A 716 3.86 -6.94 -11.26
CA TRP A 716 4.26 -8.34 -11.48
C TRP A 716 5.43 -8.49 -12.48
N ILE A 717 5.51 -7.61 -13.49
CA ILE A 717 6.65 -7.57 -14.42
C ILE A 717 7.90 -6.95 -13.77
N ALA A 718 7.74 -5.96 -12.88
CA ALA A 718 8.85 -5.34 -12.16
C ALA A 718 9.54 -6.31 -11.18
N GLU A 719 8.77 -7.19 -10.52
CA GLU A 719 9.29 -8.32 -9.73
C GLU A 719 9.89 -9.46 -10.59
N GLY A 720 10.03 -9.25 -11.90
CA GLY A 720 10.77 -10.10 -12.82
C GLY A 720 9.96 -11.23 -13.46
N VAL A 721 8.65 -11.35 -13.22
CA VAL A 721 7.86 -12.41 -13.88
C VAL A 721 7.81 -12.14 -15.39
N PRO A 722 8.20 -13.11 -16.24
CA PRO A 722 8.11 -12.93 -17.68
C PRO A 722 6.66 -12.67 -18.10
N PRO A 723 6.39 -11.65 -18.95
CA PRO A 723 5.06 -11.43 -19.54
C PRO A 723 4.43 -12.72 -20.11
N SER A 724 5.24 -13.58 -20.72
CA SER A 724 4.85 -14.89 -21.25
C SER A 724 4.47 -15.95 -20.19
N LYS A 725 4.40 -15.60 -18.91
CA LYS A 725 3.78 -16.39 -17.82
C LYS A 725 2.57 -15.70 -17.17
N LEU A 726 2.28 -14.45 -17.50
CA LEU A 726 1.20 -13.69 -16.88
C LEU A 726 -0.12 -13.87 -17.64
N ILE A 727 -1.18 -14.21 -16.92
CA ILE A 727 -2.55 -14.31 -17.41
C ILE A 727 -3.36 -13.20 -16.76
N LEU A 728 -3.99 -12.36 -17.58
CA LEU A 728 -4.84 -11.25 -17.08
C LEU A 728 -6.22 -11.77 -16.70
N GLY A 729 -6.49 -11.86 -15.40
CA GLY A 729 -7.81 -12.14 -14.86
C GLY A 729 -8.79 -10.98 -15.05
N ILE A 730 -10.00 -11.32 -15.45
CA ILE A 730 -11.18 -10.46 -15.48
C ILE A 730 -12.36 -11.19 -14.81
N THR A 731 -13.37 -10.43 -14.38
CA THR A 731 -14.55 -10.99 -13.69
C THR A 731 -15.79 -10.98 -14.58
N ALA A 732 -16.62 -12.01 -14.44
CA ALA A 732 -17.96 -12.08 -15.02
C ALA A 732 -19.05 -11.54 -14.07
N SER A 733 -18.68 -11.17 -12.84
CA SER A 733 -19.57 -10.59 -11.84
C SER A 733 -19.38 -9.07 -11.72
N ALA A 734 -20.34 -8.43 -11.07
CA ALA A 734 -20.43 -7.00 -10.89
C ALA A 734 -20.60 -6.65 -9.41
N ASN A 735 -19.72 -5.80 -8.89
CA ASN A 735 -19.87 -5.19 -7.57
C ASN A 735 -21.02 -4.15 -7.63
N VAL A 736 -22.05 -4.38 -6.82
CA VAL A 736 -23.25 -3.54 -6.75
C VAL A 736 -23.36 -2.84 -5.39
N MET A 737 -23.34 -1.52 -5.44
CA MET A 737 -23.20 -0.61 -4.29
C MET A 737 -24.47 0.22 -4.13
N LYS A 738 -24.85 0.48 -2.89
CA LYS A 738 -25.95 1.37 -2.54
C LYS A 738 -25.42 2.78 -2.34
N LEU A 739 -25.97 3.78 -3.02
CA LEU A 739 -25.56 5.19 -2.86
C LEU A 739 -26.25 5.84 -1.65
N TYR A 740 -25.65 6.88 -1.06
CA TYR A 740 -26.35 7.73 -0.09
C TYR A 740 -27.40 8.62 -0.73
N TYR A 741 -27.06 9.25 -1.86
CA TYR A 741 -27.88 10.26 -2.53
C TYR A 741 -28.22 9.81 -3.96
N THR A 742 -29.29 10.37 -4.53
CA THR A 742 -29.76 10.03 -5.88
C THR A 742 -29.16 10.89 -7.00
N ASN A 743 -28.41 11.92 -6.62
CA ASN A 743 -27.75 12.89 -7.51
C ASN A 743 -26.21 12.77 -7.51
N GLU A 744 -25.64 11.97 -6.61
CA GLU A 744 -24.23 11.58 -6.66
C GLU A 744 -24.14 10.19 -7.31
N THR A 745 -23.91 10.12 -8.63
CA THR A 745 -23.91 8.85 -9.39
C THR A 745 -22.63 8.57 -10.18
N GLY A 746 -21.66 9.49 -10.16
CA GLY A 746 -20.35 9.31 -10.77
C GLY A 746 -19.40 8.42 -9.94
N ILE A 747 -18.14 8.33 -10.39
CA ILE A 747 -17.03 7.78 -9.61
C ILE A 747 -16.73 8.74 -8.42
N GLY A 748 -16.44 8.19 -7.24
CA GLY A 748 -16.25 8.94 -5.99
C GLY A 748 -17.54 9.30 -5.23
N ALA A 749 -18.72 8.93 -5.74
CA ALA A 749 -20.01 9.12 -5.07
C ALA A 749 -20.12 8.27 -3.80
N ARG A 750 -20.71 8.81 -2.72
CA ARG A 750 -20.66 8.14 -1.40
C ARG A 750 -21.61 6.94 -1.32
N THR A 751 -21.14 5.82 -0.74
CA THR A 751 -21.90 4.56 -0.65
C THR A 751 -22.40 4.20 0.76
N ALA A 752 -23.69 3.91 0.84
CA ALA A 752 -24.43 3.42 2.00
C ALA A 752 -24.32 1.89 2.23
N GLY A 753 -23.26 1.26 1.72
CA GLY A 753 -23.01 -0.18 1.81
C GLY A 753 -23.39 -0.96 0.54
N ARG A 754 -23.61 -2.26 0.72
CA ARG A 754 -23.98 -3.21 -0.35
C ARG A 754 -25.35 -2.86 -0.95
N ALA A 755 -25.52 -3.09 -2.25
CA ALA A 755 -26.86 -3.22 -2.83
C ALA A 755 -27.42 -4.64 -2.58
N ASN A 756 -28.72 -4.80 -2.82
CA ASN A 756 -29.38 -6.11 -2.73
C ASN A 756 -28.69 -7.13 -3.65
N GLU A 757 -28.73 -8.40 -3.24
CA GLU A 757 -28.26 -9.55 -4.02
C GLU A 757 -29.01 -9.74 -5.35
N GLY A 758 -28.34 -10.40 -6.30
CA GLY A 758 -29.00 -10.98 -7.47
C GLY A 758 -29.81 -12.26 -7.14
N PRO A 759 -30.85 -12.57 -7.93
CA PRO A 759 -31.77 -13.71 -7.69
C PRO A 759 -31.13 -15.12 -7.83
N TYR A 760 -29.90 -15.21 -8.31
CA TYR A 760 -29.14 -16.43 -8.58
C TYR A 760 -27.77 -16.43 -7.89
N THR A 761 -27.14 -15.25 -7.70
CA THR A 761 -25.88 -15.12 -6.95
C THR A 761 -26.07 -15.04 -5.44
N THR A 762 -27.26 -14.66 -4.95
CA THR A 762 -27.69 -14.70 -3.54
C THR A 762 -26.60 -14.23 -2.55
N THR A 763 -25.95 -13.13 -2.93
CA THR A 763 -24.83 -12.52 -2.21
C THR A 763 -25.01 -11.00 -2.26
N GLU A 764 -25.33 -10.36 -1.13
CA GLU A 764 -25.43 -8.90 -1.07
C GLU A 764 -24.13 -8.24 -1.57
N GLY A 765 -24.27 -7.24 -2.44
CA GLY A 765 -23.14 -6.54 -3.04
C GLY A 765 -22.63 -7.14 -4.35
N LEU A 766 -23.19 -8.27 -4.82
CA LEU A 766 -22.80 -8.93 -6.05
C LEU A 766 -24.00 -9.20 -6.98
N MET A 767 -23.77 -9.12 -8.28
CA MET A 767 -24.63 -9.67 -9.34
C MET A 767 -23.76 -10.33 -10.41
N SER A 768 -24.23 -11.39 -11.06
CA SER A 768 -23.63 -11.93 -12.28
C SER A 768 -23.96 -11.06 -13.50
N TYR A 769 -23.28 -11.28 -14.62
CA TYR A 769 -23.54 -10.56 -15.85
C TYR A 769 -25.01 -10.62 -16.31
N PRO A 770 -25.68 -11.79 -16.43
CA PRO A 770 -27.08 -11.85 -16.83
C PRO A 770 -28.04 -11.21 -15.80
N GLU A 771 -27.74 -11.25 -14.50
CA GLU A 771 -28.56 -10.58 -13.47
C GLU A 771 -28.52 -9.06 -13.63
N LEU A 772 -27.33 -8.48 -13.68
CA LEU A 772 -27.16 -7.03 -13.86
C LEU A 772 -27.68 -6.58 -15.23
N CYS A 773 -27.60 -7.43 -16.24
CA CYS A 773 -28.13 -7.19 -17.58
C CYS A 773 -29.68 -7.11 -17.58
N VAL A 774 -30.37 -8.08 -16.99
CA VAL A 774 -31.84 -8.06 -16.82
C VAL A 774 -32.29 -6.92 -15.91
N GLU A 775 -31.50 -6.58 -14.89
CA GLU A 775 -31.78 -5.43 -14.02
C GLU A 775 -31.64 -4.10 -14.81
N ARG A 776 -30.56 -3.92 -15.58
CA ARG A 776 -30.32 -2.75 -16.44
C ARG A 776 -31.30 -2.59 -17.60
N ALA A 777 -31.99 -3.65 -18.01
CA ALA A 777 -33.08 -3.56 -18.98
C ALA A 777 -34.35 -2.87 -18.43
N LYS A 778 -34.43 -2.66 -17.10
CA LYS A 778 -35.55 -1.94 -16.45
C LYS A 778 -35.38 -0.42 -16.57
N ALA A 779 -36.50 0.30 -16.60
CA ALA A 779 -36.50 1.75 -16.76
C ALA A 779 -35.72 2.49 -15.64
N GLY A 780 -34.96 3.53 -16.04
CA GLY A 780 -34.22 4.41 -15.13
C GLY A 780 -32.76 4.01 -14.87
N TRP A 781 -32.25 2.97 -15.53
CA TRP A 781 -30.83 2.65 -15.55
C TRP A 781 -30.08 3.47 -16.61
N GLU A 782 -29.04 4.19 -16.18
CA GLU A 782 -28.03 4.80 -17.05
C GLU A 782 -26.77 3.92 -17.07
N THR A 783 -26.05 3.87 -18.19
CA THR A 783 -24.77 3.16 -18.31
C THR A 783 -23.71 4.10 -18.86
N VAL A 784 -22.56 4.17 -18.19
CA VAL A 784 -21.46 5.09 -18.49
C VAL A 784 -20.16 4.31 -18.73
N LEU A 785 -19.46 4.62 -19.81
CA LEU A 785 -18.08 4.21 -20.06
C LEU A 785 -17.15 5.35 -19.65
N ASP A 786 -16.24 5.12 -18.69
CA ASP A 786 -15.17 6.10 -18.47
C ASP A 786 -14.05 5.94 -19.50
N GLY A 787 -14.00 6.90 -20.43
CA GLY A 787 -12.96 6.96 -21.46
C GLY A 787 -11.53 7.29 -21.01
N ILE A 788 -11.22 7.44 -19.70
CA ILE A 788 -9.82 7.29 -19.22
C ILE A 788 -9.62 5.87 -18.71
N GLN A 789 -10.40 5.45 -17.70
CA GLN A 789 -10.14 4.19 -17.00
C GLN A 789 -10.52 2.95 -17.83
N GLN A 790 -11.19 3.13 -18.98
CA GLN A 790 -11.68 2.09 -19.89
C GLN A 790 -12.44 0.99 -19.15
N ALA A 791 -13.38 1.42 -18.29
CA ALA A 791 -14.23 0.58 -17.46
C ALA A 791 -15.66 1.11 -17.44
N TYR A 792 -16.62 0.22 -17.23
CA TYR A 792 -18.05 0.54 -17.18
C TYR A 792 -18.58 0.65 -15.75
N TYR A 793 -19.50 1.60 -15.59
CA TYR A 793 -20.47 1.58 -14.50
C TYR A 793 -21.88 1.89 -15.00
N ALA A 794 -22.88 1.61 -14.16
CA ALA A 794 -24.28 1.90 -14.41
C ALA A 794 -24.97 2.27 -13.09
N HIS A 795 -26.05 3.05 -13.16
CA HIS A 795 -26.79 3.43 -11.97
C HIS A 795 -28.29 3.63 -12.20
N ASN A 796 -29.08 3.39 -11.16
CA ASN A 796 -30.50 3.71 -11.09
C ASN A 796 -30.83 4.18 -9.66
N LYS A 797 -31.18 5.48 -9.51
CA LYS A 797 -31.51 6.15 -8.25
C LYS A 797 -30.42 5.99 -7.17
N ARG A 798 -30.50 4.95 -6.35
CA ARG A 798 -29.56 4.65 -5.25
C ARG A 798 -28.80 3.34 -5.42
N ILE A 799 -28.86 2.72 -6.60
CA ILE A 799 -28.06 1.54 -6.96
C ILE A 799 -27.00 2.00 -7.96
N TRP A 800 -25.77 1.56 -7.75
CA TRP A 800 -24.61 1.79 -8.60
C TRP A 800 -23.88 0.47 -8.82
N ALA A 801 -23.43 0.18 -10.04
CA ALA A 801 -22.86 -1.10 -10.42
C ALA A 801 -21.64 -0.89 -11.30
N THR A 802 -20.53 -1.58 -11.04
CA THR A 802 -19.34 -1.62 -11.91
C THR A 802 -19.12 -3.03 -12.42
N PHE A 803 -18.79 -3.18 -13.71
CA PHE A 803 -18.88 -4.45 -14.44
C PHE A 803 -18.05 -4.45 -15.73
N GLU A 804 -17.81 -5.64 -16.28
CA GLU A 804 -17.20 -5.80 -17.61
C GLU A 804 -18.24 -5.75 -18.75
N GLN A 805 -17.79 -5.33 -19.93
CA GLN A 805 -18.54 -5.38 -21.18
C GLN A 805 -17.65 -5.92 -22.30
N ASP A 806 -18.26 -6.31 -23.42
CA ASP A 806 -17.55 -6.82 -24.59
C ASP A 806 -16.40 -5.88 -25.01
N ARG A 807 -16.63 -4.57 -24.99
CA ARG A 807 -15.66 -3.53 -25.37
C ARG A 807 -14.46 -3.47 -24.41
N THR A 808 -14.68 -3.50 -23.09
CA THR A 808 -13.56 -3.41 -22.12
C THR A 808 -12.75 -4.68 -22.10
N ILE A 809 -13.40 -5.84 -22.26
CA ILE A 809 -12.73 -7.13 -22.44
C ILE A 809 -11.91 -7.15 -23.74
N LYS A 810 -12.45 -6.69 -24.87
CA LYS A 810 -11.70 -6.61 -26.15
C LYS A 810 -10.50 -5.66 -26.08
N LEU A 811 -10.61 -4.57 -25.32
CA LEU A 811 -9.49 -3.66 -25.01
C LEU A 811 -8.45 -4.35 -24.10
N LYS A 812 -8.87 -5.15 -23.12
CA LYS A 812 -7.97 -5.96 -22.27
C LYS A 812 -7.29 -7.09 -23.04
N GLY A 813 -7.94 -7.68 -24.04
CA GLY A 813 -7.31 -8.59 -25.00
C GLY A 813 -6.24 -7.90 -25.86
N SER A 814 -6.55 -6.72 -26.40
CA SER A 814 -5.56 -5.88 -27.09
C SER A 814 -4.37 -5.52 -26.19
N TYR A 815 -4.63 -5.21 -24.92
CA TYR A 815 -3.61 -4.95 -23.91
C TYR A 815 -2.70 -6.16 -23.63
N VAL A 816 -3.27 -7.36 -23.51
CA VAL A 816 -2.52 -8.63 -23.41
C VAL A 816 -1.59 -8.80 -24.63
N ILE A 817 -2.08 -8.52 -25.84
CA ILE A 817 -1.28 -8.60 -27.07
C ILE A 817 -0.13 -7.58 -27.06
N THR A 818 -0.38 -6.31 -26.72
CA THR A 818 0.66 -5.26 -26.77
C THR A 818 1.71 -5.39 -25.67
N ARG A 819 1.30 -5.76 -24.45
CA ARG A 819 2.20 -6.07 -23.32
C ARG A 819 2.92 -7.42 -23.46
N GLY A 820 2.49 -8.29 -24.38
CA GLY A 820 3.07 -9.62 -24.58
C GLY A 820 2.75 -10.61 -23.45
N LEU A 821 1.59 -10.47 -22.82
CA LEU A 821 1.13 -11.39 -21.76
C LEU A 821 0.73 -12.75 -22.37
N ALA A 822 0.70 -13.80 -21.56
CA ALA A 822 0.40 -15.16 -22.02
C ALA A 822 -1.08 -15.38 -22.41
N GLY A 823 -2.00 -14.55 -21.92
CA GLY A 823 -3.44 -14.77 -22.12
C GLY A 823 -4.34 -14.06 -21.12
N MET A 824 -5.58 -14.54 -21.00
CA MET A 824 -6.60 -14.02 -20.08
C MET A 824 -7.28 -15.14 -19.29
N ALA A 825 -7.83 -14.80 -18.12
CA ALA A 825 -8.65 -15.68 -17.29
C ALA A 825 -10.02 -15.05 -17.03
N LEU A 826 -11.11 -15.83 -17.08
CA LEU A 826 -12.44 -15.39 -16.69
C LEU A 826 -12.86 -16.04 -15.36
N PHE A 827 -13.14 -15.19 -14.37
CA PHE A 827 -13.59 -15.56 -13.03
C PHE A 827 -15.05 -15.10 -12.82
N SER A 828 -16.05 -15.97 -12.90
CA SER A 828 -16.02 -17.37 -13.29
C SER A 828 -17.16 -17.61 -14.29
N MET A 829 -17.02 -18.59 -15.18
CA MET A 829 -17.81 -18.65 -16.41
C MET A 829 -19.31 -18.89 -16.18
N GLU A 830 -19.70 -19.41 -15.02
CA GLU A 830 -21.10 -19.57 -14.59
C GLU A 830 -21.77 -18.26 -14.15
N ASN A 831 -21.05 -17.14 -14.22
CA ASN A 831 -21.56 -15.79 -14.03
C ASN A 831 -21.56 -14.97 -15.34
N ASP A 832 -21.04 -15.53 -16.45
CA ASP A 832 -21.29 -15.01 -17.80
C ASP A 832 -22.72 -15.37 -18.23
N ASP A 833 -23.23 -14.80 -19.32
CA ASP A 833 -24.58 -15.14 -19.82
C ASP A 833 -24.58 -16.46 -20.60
N VAL A 834 -24.53 -17.57 -19.86
CA VAL A 834 -24.55 -18.95 -20.38
C VAL A 834 -25.77 -19.24 -21.26
N LYS A 835 -26.93 -18.65 -20.91
CA LYS A 835 -28.24 -18.98 -21.50
C LYS A 835 -28.79 -17.93 -22.47
N ASN A 836 -28.00 -16.93 -22.82
CA ASN A 836 -28.42 -15.83 -23.71
C ASN A 836 -29.62 -15.02 -23.18
N MET A 837 -29.70 -14.83 -21.86
CA MET A 837 -30.69 -13.98 -21.19
C MET A 837 -30.62 -12.51 -21.63
N CYS A 838 -29.44 -12.05 -22.07
CA CYS A 838 -29.19 -10.70 -22.59
C CYS A 838 -29.53 -10.54 -24.07
N GLY A 839 -29.76 -11.62 -24.83
CA GLY A 839 -29.90 -11.56 -26.29
C GLY A 839 -28.59 -11.27 -27.04
N LEU A 840 -27.43 -11.47 -26.42
CA LEU A 840 -26.08 -11.21 -26.98
C LEU A 840 -25.36 -12.48 -27.50
N GLY A 841 -26.04 -13.63 -27.48
CA GLY A 841 -25.45 -14.96 -27.64
C GLY A 841 -25.01 -15.56 -26.30
N ASN A 842 -24.77 -16.87 -26.27
CA ASN A 842 -24.25 -17.55 -25.08
C ASN A 842 -22.78 -17.13 -24.84
N TYR A 843 -22.39 -16.98 -23.57
CA TYR A 843 -21.03 -16.60 -23.16
C TYR A 843 -20.49 -15.32 -23.85
N PRO A 844 -21.19 -14.18 -23.78
CA PRO A 844 -20.78 -12.94 -24.46
C PRO A 844 -19.46 -12.38 -23.92
N LEU A 845 -19.17 -12.49 -22.62
CA LEU A 845 -17.91 -12.00 -22.05
C LEU A 845 -16.73 -12.89 -22.46
N LEU A 846 -16.88 -14.23 -22.39
CA LEU A 846 -15.84 -15.15 -22.82
C LEU A 846 -15.63 -15.14 -24.34
N THR A 847 -16.68 -14.89 -25.13
CA THR A 847 -16.57 -14.62 -26.57
C THR A 847 -15.80 -13.33 -26.84
N ALA A 848 -16.01 -12.29 -26.03
CA ALA A 848 -15.24 -11.05 -26.10
C ALA A 848 -13.76 -11.25 -25.72
N VAL A 849 -13.42 -12.13 -24.77
CA VAL A 849 -12.02 -12.52 -24.46
C VAL A 849 -11.35 -13.10 -25.70
N ASN A 850 -11.97 -14.11 -26.31
CA ASN A 850 -11.43 -14.76 -27.50
C ASN A 850 -11.27 -13.79 -28.68
N THR A 851 -12.26 -12.92 -28.88
CA THR A 851 -12.21 -11.86 -29.90
C THR A 851 -11.07 -10.88 -29.63
N GLY A 852 -10.91 -10.40 -28.40
CA GLY A 852 -9.87 -9.45 -28.00
C GLY A 852 -8.45 -10.01 -28.13
N LEU A 853 -8.28 -11.32 -27.97
CA LEU A 853 -7.01 -12.04 -28.16
C LEU A 853 -6.75 -12.44 -29.63
N ASN A 854 -7.64 -12.09 -30.56
CA ASN A 854 -7.65 -12.57 -31.96
C ASN A 854 -7.58 -14.12 -32.08
N ARG A 855 -8.08 -14.84 -31.06
CA ARG A 855 -8.00 -16.30 -31.01
C ARG A 855 -9.01 -16.91 -31.98
N ARG A 856 -8.57 -17.86 -32.80
CA ARG A 856 -9.48 -18.70 -33.59
C ARG A 856 -10.21 -19.65 -32.66
N ILE A 857 -11.53 -19.49 -32.57
CA ILE A 857 -12.43 -20.45 -31.93
C ILE A 857 -12.67 -21.59 -32.93
N PRO A 858 -12.50 -22.87 -32.56
CA PRO A 858 -12.94 -23.99 -33.39
C PRO A 858 -14.45 -23.92 -33.59
N THR A 859 -14.91 -23.81 -34.84
CA THR A 859 -16.31 -23.97 -35.20
C THR A 859 -16.65 -25.45 -35.26
N ASP A 860 -17.79 -25.85 -34.68
CA ASP A 860 -18.25 -27.24 -34.73
C ASP A 860 -18.35 -27.75 -36.19
N GLY A 861 -18.03 -29.04 -36.37
CA GLY A 861 -17.39 -29.53 -37.59
C GLY A 861 -18.11 -29.25 -38.92
N GLN A 862 -17.43 -28.51 -39.81
CA GLN A 862 -17.47 -28.81 -41.24
C GLN A 862 -16.18 -29.51 -41.66
N THR A 863 -16.22 -30.84 -41.65
CA THR A 863 -15.14 -31.70 -42.17
C THR A 863 -15.17 -31.67 -43.70
N THR A 864 -14.55 -30.66 -44.32
CA THR A 864 -14.41 -30.54 -45.78
C THR A 864 -13.34 -31.50 -46.31
N THR A 865 -13.65 -32.81 -46.25
CA THR A 865 -12.88 -33.85 -46.91
C THR A 865 -12.90 -33.62 -48.43
N THR A 866 -11.77 -33.22 -49.00
CA THR A 866 -11.67 -32.90 -50.43
C THR A 866 -11.69 -34.15 -51.30
N THR A 867 -12.90 -34.57 -51.72
CA THR A 867 -13.09 -35.66 -52.70
C THR A 867 -13.99 -35.18 -53.84
N THR A 868 -13.47 -35.23 -55.07
CA THR A 868 -14.14 -34.75 -56.28
C THR A 868 -15.26 -35.68 -56.76
N LYS A 869 -16.46 -35.14 -57.08
CA LYS A 869 -17.02 -35.24 -58.46
C LYS A 869 -18.29 -34.42 -58.73
N ALA A 870 -18.42 -34.07 -60.01
CA ALA A 870 -19.65 -33.91 -60.81
C ALA A 870 -20.72 -32.88 -60.40
N THR A 871 -20.77 -31.78 -61.17
CA THR A 871 -21.93 -30.89 -61.30
C THR A 871 -23.02 -31.50 -62.17
N THR A 872 -24.29 -31.49 -61.72
CA THR A 872 -25.46 -31.46 -62.62
C THR A 872 -26.60 -30.62 -62.05
N THR A 873 -27.24 -29.86 -62.94
CA THR A 873 -28.55 -29.18 -62.95
C THR A 873 -29.65 -29.88 -62.11
N THR A 874 -30.71 -29.23 -61.58
CA THR A 874 -31.86 -28.69 -62.37
C THR A 874 -32.75 -27.69 -61.58
N THR A 875 -33.70 -27.07 -62.27
CA THR A 875 -34.53 -25.88 -61.96
C THR A 875 -35.51 -25.91 -60.77
N LYS A 876 -35.50 -24.81 -60.01
CA LYS A 876 -36.64 -23.92 -59.65
C LYS A 876 -38.10 -24.41 -59.88
N ALA A 877 -38.92 -24.34 -58.81
CA ALA A 877 -40.37 -24.08 -58.89
C ALA A 877 -40.93 -23.45 -57.58
N THR A 878 -42.06 -22.74 -57.67
CA THR A 878 -42.80 -22.07 -56.57
C THR A 878 -44.18 -22.71 -56.42
N THR A 879 -44.87 -22.65 -55.26
CA THR A 879 -46.34 -22.38 -55.15
C THR A 879 -46.82 -22.10 -53.71
N THR A 880 -47.67 -21.08 -53.61
CA THR A 880 -48.77 -20.68 -52.68
C THR A 880 -49.35 -21.78 -51.75
N THR A 881 -49.96 -21.51 -50.57
CA THR A 881 -51.35 -20.99 -50.40
C THR A 881 -51.71 -20.61 -48.94
N THR A 882 -52.81 -19.86 -48.75
CA THR A 882 -53.28 -19.12 -47.55
C THR A 882 -54.21 -19.87 -46.58
N LYS A 883 -54.33 -19.36 -45.32
CA LYS A 883 -55.63 -19.12 -44.64
C LYS A 883 -55.54 -18.04 -43.54
N ALA A 884 -56.66 -17.70 -42.90
CA ALA A 884 -56.88 -16.44 -42.16
C ALA A 884 -57.33 -16.60 -40.68
N ALA A 885 -57.53 -15.46 -39.98
CA ALA A 885 -57.74 -15.31 -38.54
C ALA A 885 -59.21 -15.48 -38.05
N THR A 886 -59.45 -15.42 -36.72
CA THR A 886 -60.57 -14.68 -36.06
C THR A 886 -60.37 -14.55 -34.52
N THR A 887 -60.91 -13.44 -34.00
CA THR A 887 -60.82 -12.70 -32.73
C THR A 887 -61.45 -13.32 -31.43
N THR A 888 -61.21 -12.64 -30.28
CA THR A 888 -62.15 -12.24 -29.18
C THR A 888 -62.10 -12.87 -27.75
N THR A 889 -61.76 -12.00 -26.76
CA THR A 889 -62.27 -11.86 -25.35
C THR A 889 -62.33 -12.99 -24.29
N LYS A 890 -62.12 -12.59 -23.02
CA LYS A 890 -62.46 -13.34 -21.78
C LYS A 890 -62.74 -12.36 -20.62
N ALA A 891 -63.61 -12.70 -19.65
CA ALA A 891 -63.95 -11.86 -18.50
C ALA A 891 -64.36 -12.68 -17.24
N THR A 892 -63.96 -12.18 -16.03
CA THR A 892 -64.56 -12.24 -14.64
C THR A 892 -65.33 -13.50 -14.11
N THR A 893 -65.57 -13.78 -12.80
CA THR A 893 -65.66 -12.97 -11.56
C THR A 893 -65.59 -13.83 -10.25
N THR A 894 -65.05 -13.28 -9.12
CA THR A 894 -65.35 -13.57 -7.66
C THR A 894 -65.24 -15.01 -7.10
N THR A 895 -65.14 -15.36 -5.78
CA THR A 895 -65.26 -14.73 -4.42
C THR A 895 -64.36 -15.57 -3.42
N THR A 896 -64.19 -15.45 -2.07
CA THR A 896 -64.79 -14.75 -0.89
C THR A 896 -63.72 -14.45 0.22
N LYS A 897 -64.04 -14.52 1.54
CA LYS A 897 -63.20 -14.25 2.75
C LYS A 897 -63.75 -15.04 3.98
N PRO A 898 -62.93 -15.46 4.99
CA PRO A 898 -63.11 -15.02 6.40
C PRO A 898 -61.79 -14.74 7.18
N THR A 899 -61.89 -14.31 8.45
CA THR A 899 -60.77 -13.79 9.30
C THR A 899 -61.09 -13.94 10.80
N THR A 900 -60.09 -14.06 11.67
CA THR A 900 -60.25 -14.00 13.14
C THR A 900 -59.05 -13.34 13.85
N THR A 901 -59.24 -12.78 15.05
CA THR A 901 -58.28 -11.88 15.73
C THR A 901 -58.32 -12.00 17.27
N THR A 902 -57.17 -12.13 17.93
CA THR A 902 -56.95 -12.14 19.41
C THR A 902 -55.43 -12.02 19.68
N THR A 903 -54.88 -11.43 20.76
CA THR A 903 -55.27 -10.29 21.63
C THR A 903 -53.99 -9.71 22.29
N LYS A 904 -54.07 -8.69 23.17
CA LYS A 904 -52.93 -8.13 23.97
C LYS A 904 -53.20 -8.26 25.48
N PRO A 905 -52.16 -8.18 26.34
CA PRO A 905 -52.21 -7.21 27.44
C PRO A 905 -50.94 -6.34 27.56
N THR A 906 -51.04 -5.29 28.38
CA THR A 906 -49.93 -4.37 28.72
C THR A 906 -49.87 -4.23 30.24
N THR A 907 -48.69 -4.01 30.81
CA THR A 907 -48.53 -3.56 32.20
C THR A 907 -47.85 -2.20 32.22
N THR A 908 -48.32 -1.30 33.08
CA THR A 908 -47.89 0.11 33.15
C THR A 908 -47.71 0.51 34.61
N THR A 909 -46.68 1.30 34.92
CA THR A 909 -46.47 1.90 36.25
C THR A 909 -46.06 3.36 36.08
N THR A 910 -46.50 4.27 36.96
CA THR A 910 -46.56 5.71 36.66
C THR A 910 -46.06 6.64 37.77
N LYS A 911 -45.29 7.66 37.36
CA LYS A 911 -44.98 8.92 38.10
C LYS A 911 -44.12 8.74 39.38
N PRO A 912 -43.58 9.82 40.02
CA PRO A 912 -43.96 11.24 39.97
C PRO A 912 -43.08 12.15 39.09
N THR A 913 -43.49 13.42 39.00
CA THR A 913 -42.75 14.52 38.37
C THR A 913 -42.31 15.50 39.46
N THR A 914 -41.08 16.00 39.40
CA THR A 914 -40.58 17.03 40.32
C THR A 914 -39.86 18.12 39.55
N THR A 915 -40.16 19.39 39.84
CA THR A 915 -39.57 20.56 39.16
C THR A 915 -38.67 21.31 40.13
N THR A 916 -37.37 21.42 39.82
CA THR A 916 -36.43 22.21 40.64
C THR A 916 -35.36 22.91 39.81
N THR A 917 -35.46 24.24 39.85
CA THR A 917 -34.39 25.27 39.76
C THR A 917 -32.95 24.88 39.40
N ALA A 918 -32.38 25.60 38.44
CA ALA A 918 -30.98 25.52 38.07
C ALA A 918 -30.01 26.05 39.15
N LYS A 919 -28.88 25.35 39.31
CA LYS A 919 -27.61 25.86 39.87
C LYS A 919 -26.44 25.22 39.11
N PRO A 920 -25.24 25.83 39.08
CA PRO A 920 -24.14 25.40 38.21
C PRO A 920 -23.30 24.26 38.81
N SER A 921 -22.38 23.75 37.97
CA SER A 921 -21.26 22.83 38.22
C SER A 921 -21.53 21.30 38.30
N LYS A 922 -21.35 20.62 37.16
CA LYS A 922 -20.40 19.50 36.94
C LYS A 922 -20.49 19.06 35.48
N LEU A 923 -19.35 18.81 34.81
CA LEU A 923 -19.39 18.07 33.54
C LEU A 923 -19.77 16.61 33.85
N PRO A 924 -20.68 15.98 33.09
CA PRO A 924 -21.01 14.58 33.29
C PRO A 924 -19.84 13.69 32.84
N THR A 925 -19.43 12.75 33.70
CA THR A 925 -18.36 11.80 33.38
C THR A 925 -18.87 10.76 32.38
N VAL A 926 -18.71 11.07 31.10
CA VAL A 926 -19.16 10.24 29.95
C VAL A 926 -18.60 8.81 29.97
N CYS A 927 -17.46 8.61 30.64
CA CYS A 927 -16.69 7.38 30.63
C CYS A 927 -16.51 6.81 32.04
N PRO A 928 -17.30 5.80 32.47
CA PRO A 928 -17.14 5.13 33.75
C PRO A 928 -16.15 3.94 33.73
N ARG A 929 -15.72 3.47 32.55
CA ARG A 929 -14.78 2.34 32.37
C ARG A 929 -14.08 2.39 31.02
N ASN A 930 -13.01 1.61 30.87
CA ASN A 930 -12.28 1.43 29.61
C ASN A 930 -13.16 0.74 28.55
N GLY A 931 -12.97 1.08 27.28
CA GLY A 931 -13.67 0.51 26.13
C GLY A 931 -14.55 1.52 25.41
N TYR A 932 -15.61 1.05 24.76
CA TYR A 932 -16.60 1.93 24.14
C TYR A 932 -17.82 2.09 25.06
N VAL A 933 -18.32 3.32 25.20
CA VAL A 933 -19.48 3.68 26.01
C VAL A 933 -20.43 4.50 25.16
N ARG A 934 -21.67 4.04 25.00
CA ARG A 934 -22.69 4.73 24.20
C ARG A 934 -23.19 5.98 24.93
N ASP A 935 -23.55 7.02 24.18
CA ASP A 935 -24.18 8.20 24.78
C ASP A 935 -25.54 7.80 25.37
N PRO A 936 -25.79 8.03 26.68
CA PRO A 936 -27.02 7.59 27.33
C PRO A 936 -28.28 8.34 26.83
N ASN A 937 -28.13 9.44 26.08
CA ASN A 937 -29.24 10.21 25.53
C ASN A 937 -29.33 10.14 24.00
N ASN A 938 -28.39 9.48 23.32
CA ASN A 938 -28.41 9.31 21.87
C ASN A 938 -27.64 8.05 21.44
N CYS A 939 -28.35 6.95 21.21
CA CYS A 939 -27.72 5.69 20.84
C CYS A 939 -26.95 5.72 19.50
N SER A 940 -27.17 6.73 18.64
CA SER A 940 -26.35 6.97 17.43
C SER A 940 -24.99 7.60 17.75
N VAL A 941 -24.70 7.90 19.01
CA VAL A 941 -23.45 8.51 19.49
C VAL A 941 -22.80 7.57 20.48
N TYR A 942 -21.48 7.46 20.41
CA TYR A 942 -20.69 6.69 21.36
C TYR A 942 -19.33 7.33 21.57
N TYR A 943 -18.69 6.96 22.67
CA TYR A 943 -17.40 7.50 23.07
C TYR A 943 -16.42 6.34 23.20
N ARG A 944 -15.23 6.49 22.64
CA ARG A 944 -14.09 5.64 23.01
C ARG A 944 -13.51 6.21 24.29
N CYS A 945 -13.68 5.46 25.37
CA CYS A 945 -13.27 5.78 26.72
C CYS A 945 -11.95 5.09 27.03
N ILE A 946 -10.84 5.82 26.98
CA ILE A 946 -9.51 5.30 27.28
C ILE A 946 -9.07 5.86 28.64
N PRO A 947 -8.58 5.04 29.59
CA PRO A 947 -8.02 5.53 30.84
C PRO A 947 -6.94 6.58 30.61
N ASN A 948 -6.96 7.64 31.42
CA ASN A 948 -5.94 8.67 31.44
C ASN A 948 -5.78 9.14 32.89
N GLY A 949 -4.85 8.48 33.61
CA GLY A 949 -4.75 8.56 35.07
C GLY A 949 -6.02 8.06 35.76
N THR A 950 -6.49 8.81 36.77
CA THR A 950 -7.74 8.52 37.51
C THR A 950 -9.01 8.93 36.77
N PHE A 951 -8.90 9.42 35.53
CA PHE A 951 -10.00 9.85 34.69
C PHE A 951 -9.98 9.10 33.34
N PHE A 952 -10.87 9.47 32.43
CA PHE A 952 -10.98 8.88 31.10
C PHE A 952 -10.98 9.97 30.04
N THR A 953 -10.14 9.82 29.01
CA THR A 953 -10.25 10.63 27.79
C THR A 953 -11.33 10.03 26.90
N SER A 954 -12.29 10.86 26.51
CA SER A 954 -13.47 10.47 25.73
C SER A 954 -13.41 11.05 24.31
N TRP A 955 -13.12 10.22 23.32
CA TRP A 955 -13.29 10.63 21.91
C TRP A 955 -14.73 10.36 21.49
N LYS A 956 -15.46 11.42 21.13
CA LYS A 956 -16.85 11.35 20.67
C LYS A 956 -16.93 10.93 19.20
N TYR A 957 -17.66 9.86 18.94
CA TYR A 957 -17.97 9.35 17.62
C TYR A 957 -19.49 9.29 17.43
N SER A 958 -19.91 9.33 16.16
CA SER A 958 -21.32 9.15 15.79
C SER A 958 -21.41 8.02 14.77
N CYS A 959 -22.26 7.03 15.07
CA CYS A 959 -22.71 6.06 14.11
C CYS A 959 -23.50 6.77 12.99
N MET A 960 -23.08 6.54 11.75
CA MET A 960 -23.67 7.23 10.60
C MET A 960 -25.06 6.66 10.28
N ASN A 961 -25.94 7.52 9.75
CA ASN A 961 -27.23 7.16 9.15
C ASN A 961 -28.29 6.57 10.10
N GLY A 962 -28.26 6.93 11.39
CA GLY A 962 -29.23 6.43 12.37
C GLY A 962 -29.01 4.97 12.78
N LEU A 963 -27.86 4.39 12.45
CA LEU A 963 -27.35 3.21 13.13
C LEU A 963 -27.04 3.56 14.59
N TYR A 964 -27.26 2.61 15.50
CA TYR A 964 -26.96 2.76 16.92
C TYR A 964 -25.69 2.00 17.28
N PHE A 965 -24.97 2.43 18.31
CA PHE A 965 -23.77 1.73 18.76
C PHE A 965 -24.13 0.49 19.58
N ASN A 966 -23.71 -0.68 19.10
CA ASN A 966 -23.89 -1.96 19.75
C ASN A 966 -22.74 -2.19 20.75
N LEU A 967 -23.07 -2.16 22.04
CA LEU A 967 -22.09 -2.33 23.13
C LEU A 967 -21.58 -3.77 23.27
N VAL A 968 -22.24 -4.76 22.67
CA VAL A 968 -21.82 -6.17 22.72
C VAL A 968 -20.79 -6.47 21.63
N THR A 969 -21.02 -5.98 20.41
CA THR A 969 -20.09 -6.16 19.27
C THR A 969 -19.06 -5.03 19.14
N SER A 970 -19.22 -3.93 19.88
CA SER A 970 -18.41 -2.70 19.77
C SER A 970 -18.41 -2.08 18.37
N THR A 971 -19.54 -2.16 17.66
CA THR A 971 -19.72 -1.63 16.30
C THR A 971 -21.02 -0.84 16.16
N CYS A 972 -21.15 -0.04 15.10
CA CYS A 972 -22.43 0.56 14.72
C CYS A 972 -23.31 -0.47 14.00
N ASP A 973 -24.54 -0.65 14.44
CA ASP A 973 -25.49 -1.69 14.00
C ASP A 973 -26.92 -1.10 13.94
N TYR A 974 -27.89 -1.83 13.40
CA TYR A 974 -29.24 -1.32 13.20
C TYR A 974 -30.00 -1.17 14.53
N PRO A 975 -30.86 -0.13 14.69
CA PRO A 975 -31.62 0.09 15.93
C PRO A 975 -32.44 -1.09 16.45
N ASN A 976 -32.89 -2.00 15.57
CA ASN A 976 -33.63 -3.21 15.96
C ASN A 976 -32.74 -4.38 16.44
N ARG A 977 -31.40 -4.21 16.43
CA ARG A 977 -30.40 -5.15 16.97
C ARG A 977 -29.63 -4.57 18.15
N VAL A 978 -29.91 -3.31 18.51
CA VAL A 978 -29.19 -2.55 19.53
C VAL A 978 -30.17 -2.09 20.59
N ASP A 979 -30.18 -2.79 21.72
CA ASP A 979 -30.99 -2.42 22.89
C ASP A 979 -30.63 -0.99 23.34
N CYS A 980 -31.62 -0.10 23.33
CA CYS A 980 -31.48 1.37 23.35
C CYS A 980 -32.72 2.03 23.99
#